data_AF-A0A2E8RVT4-F1
#
_entry.id   AF-A0A2E8RVT4-F1
#
_cell.length_a   1.000
_cell.length_b   1.000
_cell.length_c   1.000
_cell.angle_alpha   90.00
_cell.angle_beta   90.00
_cell.angle_gamma   90.00
#
_symmetry.space_group_name_H-M   'P 1'
#
loop_
_entity.id
_entity.type
_entity.pdbx_description
1 polymer ?
#
loop_
_entity_poly.entity_id
_entity_poly.type
_entity_poly.pdbx_seq_one_letter_code
_entity_poly.pdbx_strand_id
1 'polypeptide(L)'
;MVELLNQITEAIIGPIGMLVDPAQRIFLPGLVLSFGIAFLVLWRRRKHSRDGIASRLMGVIPASIYGHRSARLDYKLLFAKSLIRTLLIAPWLFSTYGLAVWTYTALHGHFGVASSTGLSTVQIVSLYTVCLFVAWDLSRYILHRLMHRIPCLWELHKVHHSAEVLTPFTLYRNHPIESLLYSLRGILVTGLMTGLFFYLFGDKALQMEFLGVNALGFVFSTIGSNLRHSHVWISYGPFLEKHIISPAQHQIHHSQNAEHFDRNFGTWLALWDRIGGSLYVTKGEEALELGLSSSEQNHDPHRLGSTLYQPMVAALRSLVSRKPMGGLLRSRALVGILFFGLVFVGTTNPVFAQQKDSAPIVIEIDDEDDESPKKIEKKGALVIDTVSIIGEREKVSRVAGSNTTIQKEALERFQHDDIHRVLEQAPGVYVRGEDGYGLRPNIGMRGASSDRSAKINLMEDGILIGPAPYSAPAAYYFPMMARIAGVEVFKGPSSIKYGPNTIGGALNFQTRPIPRHTTTYIDLAYGQHNVGRLHSYVGTSGNRWGFLLEGAHLQTDGFKTIDGGGDSGFMRDEIVARGRYHTNPAAAWFHQLDLRAGYSRERSNETYLGLTDDDFESTPYRRYAASQLGLMEWPRTEVRLGYTLSHEESLEFNLVGYRHDFTRNWRKLRSFRGGPAVKDILANPGTGQSAVYYAILTGQEDSSSSDQTLLIGSNDRTYVSQGVAFTGQWRPEGSRFFQQEISFGARLHTDHIERNHTDEGYSMIAGGLVRDETEQSTVTRNKGVAQSLALHLYDEIRVGELSFSPGFRAEFIRTNFEDFLADTKQSNSDTVLIPGVGIHYQASSWLGLLAGVHKGFSPVAPGQPDEVKPEQSINYEGGFRITSNQTRAEVVGFFNDYSNLTGECTFSSGCSDDLLNRQFNAGDVHVYGLETSLTQNFKGPGASRIWTSLFYTLTLSDFQSAFTSGNPLFGDVEKGDKLPYVPVHQGTVIAGLNWNPFEFNASMTYTGDMRDVAGQGSIESHELIAQHLVVDLSSSFQLSDGFRIYATAQNVLNSSYMVSRRPYGARPGKPFEILVGLKYDGSN
;
A
#
# COMPACT_ATOMS: atom_id res chain seq x y z
N MET A 1 -14.19 5.70 -20.46
CA MET A 1 -14.11 4.56 -21.40
C MET A 1 -13.52 5.02 -22.72
N VAL A 2 -14.04 5.95 -23.53
CA VAL A 2 -13.26 6.41 -24.71
C VAL A 2 -11.90 6.97 -24.31
N GLU A 3 -11.81 7.74 -23.22
CA GLU A 3 -10.54 8.33 -22.78
C GLU A 3 -9.63 7.35 -22.01
N LEU A 4 -10.21 6.36 -21.32
CA LEU A 4 -9.48 5.29 -20.62
C LEU A 4 -9.06 4.16 -21.57
N LEU A 5 -9.91 3.81 -22.55
CA LEU A 5 -9.49 3.06 -23.73
C LEU A 5 -8.43 3.90 -24.40
N ASN A 6 -8.61 5.18 -24.72
CA ASN A 6 -7.54 5.97 -25.31
C ASN A 6 -6.26 5.97 -24.46
N GLN A 7 -6.29 5.94 -23.13
CA GLN A 7 -5.07 5.83 -22.30
C GLN A 7 -4.48 4.41 -22.24
N ILE A 8 -5.30 3.37 -22.19
CA ILE A 8 -4.88 1.95 -22.21
C ILE A 8 -4.43 1.58 -23.63
N THR A 9 -5.22 1.93 -24.63
CA THR A 9 -4.89 2.00 -26.05
C THR A 9 -3.66 2.89 -26.28
N GLU A 10 -3.44 4.03 -25.63
CA GLU A 10 -2.20 4.80 -25.75
C GLU A 10 -1.04 4.15 -25.00
N ALA A 11 -1.27 3.36 -23.94
CA ALA A 11 -0.20 2.60 -23.29
C ALA A 11 0.21 1.37 -24.12
N ILE A 12 -0.76 0.71 -24.75
CA ILE A 12 -0.62 -0.49 -25.60
C ILE A 12 -0.14 -0.13 -27.01
N ILE A 13 -0.77 0.88 -27.63
CA ILE A 13 -0.40 1.45 -28.94
C ILE A 13 0.73 2.47 -28.77
N GLY A 14 1.05 2.99 -27.58
CA GLY A 14 2.10 4.01 -27.38
C GLY A 14 3.41 3.75 -28.11
N PRO A 15 4.00 2.54 -28.01
CA PRO A 15 5.19 2.17 -28.79
C PRO A 15 4.96 2.19 -30.31
N ILE A 16 3.74 1.89 -30.77
CA ILE A 16 3.31 2.00 -32.18
C ILE A 16 3.06 3.48 -32.55
N GLY A 17 2.50 4.29 -31.64
CA GLY A 17 2.33 5.73 -31.77
C GLY A 17 3.67 6.45 -31.97
N MET A 18 4.73 5.95 -31.34
CA MET A 18 6.09 6.47 -31.57
C MET A 18 6.60 6.23 -33.00
N LEU A 19 6.05 5.27 -33.74
CA LEU A 19 6.37 5.06 -35.15
C LEU A 19 5.69 6.09 -36.06
N VAL A 20 4.69 6.82 -35.58
CA VAL A 20 3.95 7.84 -36.36
C VAL A 20 4.10 9.26 -35.81
N ASP A 21 4.69 9.42 -34.63
CA ASP A 21 5.03 10.72 -34.03
C ASP A 21 6.38 11.26 -34.59
N PRO A 22 6.38 12.36 -35.36
CA PRO A 22 7.59 12.98 -35.94
C PRO A 22 8.60 13.46 -34.90
N ALA A 23 8.20 13.66 -33.65
CA ALA A 23 9.10 14.02 -32.55
C ALA A 23 9.91 12.82 -32.02
N GLN A 24 9.50 11.58 -32.34
CA GLN A 24 10.21 10.38 -31.96
C GLN A 24 11.27 10.00 -32.99
N ARG A 25 12.39 9.46 -32.52
CA ARG A 25 13.46 9.02 -33.42
C ARG A 25 13.10 7.78 -34.24
N ILE A 26 12.21 6.93 -33.74
CA ILE A 26 11.71 5.75 -34.47
C ILE A 26 10.53 6.07 -35.40
N PHE A 27 10.27 7.35 -35.69
CA PHE A 27 9.30 7.77 -36.70
C PHE A 27 9.53 7.04 -38.03
N LEU A 28 8.53 6.31 -38.50
CA LEU A 28 8.63 5.33 -39.57
C LEU A 28 9.14 5.92 -40.89
N PRO A 29 8.66 7.08 -41.37
CA PRO A 29 9.27 7.73 -42.55
C PRO A 29 10.77 8.04 -42.36
N GLY A 30 11.17 8.44 -41.15
CA GLY A 30 12.58 8.67 -40.80
C GLY A 30 13.40 7.38 -40.78
N LEU A 31 12.83 6.27 -40.30
CA LEU A 31 13.45 4.95 -40.34
C LEU A 31 13.59 4.42 -41.77
N VAL A 32 12.57 4.56 -42.62
CA VAL A 32 12.62 4.16 -44.04
C VAL A 32 13.73 4.91 -44.77
N LEU A 33 13.85 6.22 -44.55
CA LEU A 33 14.94 7.03 -45.12
C LEU A 33 16.30 6.55 -44.60
N SER A 34 16.41 6.28 -43.30
CA SER A 34 17.64 5.76 -42.68
C SER A 34 18.04 4.39 -43.25
N PHE A 35 17.08 3.48 -43.46
CA PHE A 35 17.32 2.20 -44.10
C PHE A 35 17.71 2.34 -45.56
N GLY A 36 17.15 3.31 -46.29
CA GLY A 36 17.57 3.65 -47.65
C GLY A 36 19.02 4.13 -47.71
N ILE A 37 19.42 5.02 -46.78
CA ILE A 37 20.81 5.48 -46.63
C ILE A 37 21.73 4.29 -46.30
N ALA A 38 21.34 3.45 -45.33
CA ALA A 38 22.09 2.26 -44.96
C ALA A 38 22.28 1.28 -46.13
N PHE A 39 21.22 1.03 -46.91
CA PHE A 39 21.27 0.19 -48.10
C PHE A 39 22.23 0.74 -49.15
N LEU A 40 22.19 2.05 -49.44
CA LEU A 40 23.11 2.71 -50.37
C LEU A 40 24.57 2.60 -49.92
N VAL A 41 24.83 2.79 -48.62
CA VAL A 41 26.18 2.66 -48.03
C VAL A 41 26.69 1.23 -48.16
N LEU A 42 25.89 0.23 -47.79
CA LEU A 42 26.26 -1.19 -47.90
C LEU A 42 26.42 -1.64 -49.35
N TRP A 43 25.57 -1.15 -50.27
CA TRP A 43 25.67 -1.42 -51.70
C TRP A 43 26.98 -0.87 -52.28
N ARG A 44 27.34 0.38 -51.95
CA ARG A 44 28.59 0.99 -52.41
C ARG A 44 29.83 0.27 -51.88
N ARG A 45 29.79 -0.22 -50.64
CA ARG A 45 30.89 -0.96 -50.00
C ARG A 45 31.10 -2.36 -50.58
N ARG A 46 30.02 -3.06 -50.95
CA ARG A 46 30.07 -4.42 -51.52
C ARG A 46 29.91 -4.45 -53.05
N LYS A 47 30.30 -3.37 -53.74
CA LYS A 47 30.11 -3.21 -55.20
C LYS A 47 30.69 -4.35 -56.05
N HIS A 48 31.67 -5.09 -55.51
CA HIS A 48 32.33 -6.24 -56.16
C HIS A 48 31.93 -7.63 -55.59
N SER A 49 31.01 -7.73 -54.62
CA SER A 49 30.53 -9.05 -54.15
C SER A 49 29.46 -9.61 -55.09
N ARG A 50 29.44 -10.94 -55.29
CA ARG A 50 28.42 -11.66 -56.07
C ARG A 50 27.06 -11.78 -55.37
N ASP A 51 26.85 -11.06 -54.27
CA ASP A 51 25.63 -11.12 -53.48
C ASP A 51 24.44 -10.50 -54.23
N GLY A 52 23.33 -11.24 -54.35
CA GLY A 52 22.08 -10.73 -54.90
C GLY A 52 21.46 -9.61 -54.06
N ILE A 53 20.53 -8.84 -54.65
CA ILE A 53 19.83 -7.71 -54.01
C ILE A 53 19.19 -8.12 -52.67
N ALA A 54 18.62 -9.33 -52.58
CA ALA A 54 18.01 -9.86 -51.36
C ALA A 54 19.03 -10.03 -50.21
N SER A 55 20.25 -10.51 -50.49
CA SER A 55 21.31 -10.65 -49.48
C SER A 55 21.79 -9.29 -48.96
N ARG A 56 21.83 -8.27 -49.83
CA ARG A 56 22.18 -6.89 -49.46
C ARG A 56 21.10 -6.21 -48.63
N LEU A 57 19.82 -6.45 -48.92
CA LEU A 57 18.70 -6.00 -48.09
C LEU A 57 18.73 -6.63 -46.70
N MET A 58 19.01 -7.94 -46.61
CA MET A 58 19.19 -8.63 -45.32
C MET A 58 20.41 -8.10 -44.53
N GLY A 59 21.41 -7.50 -45.19
CA GLY A 59 22.54 -6.84 -44.54
C GLY A 59 22.19 -5.53 -43.81
N VAL A 60 21.06 -4.90 -44.13
CA VAL A 60 20.55 -3.70 -43.43
C VAL A 60 19.91 -4.06 -42.09
N ILE A 61 19.34 -5.26 -41.98
CA ILE A 61 18.69 -5.78 -40.75
C ILE A 61 19.20 -7.20 -40.47
N PRO A 62 20.48 -7.37 -40.11
CA PRO A 62 21.05 -8.69 -39.89
C PRO A 62 20.44 -9.33 -38.63
N ALA A 63 19.99 -10.58 -38.76
CA ALA A 63 19.39 -11.34 -37.65
C ALA A 63 20.31 -11.49 -36.44
N SER A 64 21.64 -11.50 -36.65
CA SER A 64 22.64 -11.54 -35.56
C SER A 64 22.61 -10.31 -34.65
N ILE A 65 22.09 -9.17 -35.14
CA ILE A 65 22.06 -7.89 -34.40
C ILE A 65 20.64 -7.63 -33.88
N TYR A 66 19.64 -7.65 -34.76
CA TYR A 66 18.25 -7.36 -34.37
C TYR A 66 17.61 -8.50 -33.57
N GLY A 67 18.09 -9.74 -33.71
CA GLY A 67 17.68 -10.88 -32.90
C GLY A 67 18.49 -11.09 -31.62
N HIS A 68 19.54 -10.29 -31.40
CA HIS A 68 20.49 -10.43 -30.30
C HIS A 68 19.82 -10.28 -28.93
N ARG A 69 20.34 -10.96 -27.89
CA ARG A 69 19.76 -10.89 -26.53
C ARG A 69 19.77 -9.47 -25.98
N SER A 70 20.83 -8.70 -26.26
CA SER A 70 20.92 -7.28 -25.88
C SER A 70 19.87 -6.41 -26.58
N ALA A 71 19.62 -6.61 -27.89
CA ALA A 71 18.58 -5.87 -28.62
C ALA A 71 17.14 -6.18 -28.12
N ARG A 72 16.89 -7.42 -27.67
CA ARG A 72 15.59 -7.78 -27.07
C ARG A 72 15.30 -7.00 -25.78
N LEU A 73 16.32 -6.64 -25.01
CA LEU A 73 16.14 -5.79 -23.83
C LEU A 73 15.70 -4.38 -24.24
N ASP A 74 16.26 -3.82 -25.31
CA ASP A 74 15.86 -2.51 -25.83
C ASP A 74 14.35 -2.48 -26.16
N TYR A 75 13.83 -3.56 -26.76
CA TYR A 75 12.39 -3.69 -27.04
C TYR A 75 11.56 -3.78 -25.74
N LYS A 76 12.01 -4.56 -24.75
CA LYS A 76 11.32 -4.64 -23.44
C LYS A 76 11.30 -3.30 -22.71
N LEU A 77 12.41 -2.57 -22.73
CA LEU A 77 12.52 -1.25 -22.12
C LEU A 77 11.64 -0.21 -22.82
N LEU A 78 11.49 -0.28 -24.14
CA LEU A 78 10.57 0.55 -24.90
C LEU A 78 9.12 0.39 -24.38
N PHE A 79 8.63 -0.84 -24.24
CA PHE A 79 7.29 -1.11 -23.71
C PHE A 79 7.14 -0.70 -22.24
N ALA A 80 8.10 -1.08 -21.39
CA ALA A 80 8.07 -0.74 -19.97
C ALA A 80 8.04 0.78 -19.73
N LYS A 81 8.76 1.55 -20.55
CA LYS A 81 8.77 3.01 -20.47
C LYS A 81 7.51 3.66 -20.96
N SER A 82 6.85 3.10 -21.98
CA SER A 82 5.55 3.61 -22.43
C SER A 82 4.56 3.61 -21.25
N LEU A 83 4.53 2.52 -20.47
CA LEU A 83 3.67 2.39 -19.29
C LEU A 83 4.04 3.39 -18.18
N ILE A 84 5.33 3.50 -17.84
CA ILE A 84 5.83 4.45 -16.83
C ILE A 84 5.53 5.89 -17.24
N ARG A 85 5.69 6.22 -18.53
CA ARG A 85 5.43 7.55 -19.07
C ARG A 85 3.93 7.89 -18.94
N THR A 86 3.02 7.01 -19.33
CA THR A 86 1.57 7.24 -19.23
C THR A 86 1.11 7.56 -17.81
N LEU A 87 1.67 6.89 -16.81
CA LEU A 87 1.37 7.15 -15.38
C LEU A 87 1.93 8.48 -14.88
N LEU A 88 2.95 9.02 -15.54
CA LEU A 88 3.63 10.23 -15.13
C LEU A 88 3.20 11.47 -15.92
N ILE A 89 2.38 11.40 -16.99
CA ILE A 89 2.16 12.52 -17.96
C ILE A 89 1.44 13.76 -17.39
N ALA A 90 0.55 13.61 -16.40
CA ALA A 90 -0.33 14.72 -15.97
C ALA A 90 0.41 15.98 -15.44
N PRO A 91 1.54 15.90 -14.71
CA PRO A 91 2.26 17.09 -14.24
C PRO A 91 3.14 17.79 -15.30
N TRP A 92 3.40 17.18 -16.46
CA TRP A 92 4.48 17.63 -17.36
C TRP A 92 4.04 18.69 -18.36
N LEU A 93 2.81 18.60 -18.89
CA LEU A 93 2.30 19.52 -19.92
C LEU A 93 2.16 20.96 -19.42
N PHE A 94 1.87 21.16 -18.13
CA PHE A 94 1.71 22.49 -17.54
C PHE A 94 3.04 23.15 -17.13
N SER A 95 4.13 22.38 -17.01
CA SER A 95 5.39 22.85 -16.44
C SER A 95 6.22 23.73 -17.39
N THR A 96 6.27 23.42 -18.70
CA THR A 96 7.04 24.21 -19.68
C THR A 96 6.38 25.57 -19.92
N TYR A 97 5.06 25.56 -20.11
CA TYR A 97 4.28 26.79 -20.23
C TYR A 97 4.36 27.64 -18.96
N GLY A 98 4.20 27.02 -17.78
CA GLY A 98 4.35 27.71 -16.49
C GLY A 98 5.72 28.37 -16.33
N LEU A 99 6.81 27.68 -16.68
CA LEU A 99 8.16 28.26 -16.62
C LEU A 99 8.38 29.38 -17.64
N ALA A 100 7.81 29.27 -18.84
CA ALA A 100 7.84 30.34 -19.84
C ALA A 100 7.11 31.59 -19.35
N VAL A 101 5.89 31.43 -18.81
CA VAL A 101 5.11 32.53 -18.22
C VAL A 101 5.85 33.14 -17.04
N TRP A 102 6.46 32.33 -16.18
CA TRP A 102 7.26 32.84 -15.08
C TRP A 102 8.46 33.66 -15.57
N THR A 103 9.21 33.14 -16.53
CA THR A 103 10.39 33.83 -17.06
C THR A 103 9.99 35.15 -17.72
N TYR A 104 8.90 35.15 -18.49
CA TYR A 104 8.31 36.35 -19.07
C TYR A 104 7.92 37.37 -17.98
N THR A 105 7.16 36.95 -16.98
CA THR A 105 6.67 37.84 -15.91
C THR A 105 7.79 38.34 -15.00
N ALA A 106 8.80 37.52 -14.72
CA ALA A 106 9.98 37.90 -13.95
C ALA A 106 10.84 38.94 -14.69
N LEU A 107 11.09 38.73 -15.99
CA LEU A 107 11.82 39.70 -16.81
C LEU A 107 11.04 41.00 -16.95
N HIS A 108 9.73 40.92 -17.18
CA HIS A 108 8.86 42.08 -17.26
C HIS A 108 8.80 42.86 -15.94
N GLY A 109 8.70 42.16 -14.81
CA GLY A 109 8.66 42.79 -13.48
C GLY A 109 9.97 43.48 -13.09
N HIS A 110 11.12 42.95 -13.54
CA HIS A 110 12.44 43.50 -13.19
C HIS A 110 12.94 44.57 -14.17
N PHE A 111 12.58 44.46 -15.46
CA PHE A 111 13.13 45.30 -16.53
C PHE A 111 12.07 46.12 -17.30
N GLY A 112 10.77 45.95 -17.01
CA GLY A 112 9.68 46.68 -17.65
C GLY A 112 9.25 46.10 -19.01
N VAL A 113 8.60 46.90 -19.86
CA VAL A 113 8.26 46.48 -21.24
C VAL A 113 9.52 46.52 -22.11
N ALA A 114 9.85 45.42 -22.78
CA ALA A 114 10.96 45.41 -23.74
C ALA A 114 10.72 46.41 -24.88
N SER A 115 11.74 47.17 -25.25
CA SER A 115 11.66 48.13 -26.35
C SER A 115 11.41 47.41 -27.68
N SER A 116 10.57 47.97 -28.56
CA SER A 116 10.29 47.35 -29.86
C SER A 116 11.58 47.24 -30.67
N THR A 117 12.01 46.02 -30.96
CA THR A 117 13.10 45.78 -31.89
C THR A 117 12.54 45.94 -33.31
N GLY A 118 13.21 46.69 -34.18
CA GLY A 118 12.79 46.90 -35.58
C GLY A 118 12.90 45.65 -36.47
N LEU A 119 12.91 44.45 -35.88
CA LEU A 119 13.05 43.17 -36.57
C LEU A 119 11.70 42.70 -37.13
N SER A 120 11.74 42.16 -38.36
CA SER A 120 10.58 41.51 -38.97
C SER A 120 10.25 40.18 -38.29
N THR A 121 9.00 39.72 -38.41
CA THR A 121 8.55 38.42 -37.87
C THR A 121 9.42 37.26 -38.34
N VAL A 122 9.85 37.26 -39.61
CA VAL A 122 10.72 36.21 -40.18
C VAL A 122 12.08 36.20 -39.48
N GLN A 123 12.66 37.37 -39.19
CA GLN A 123 13.93 37.46 -38.47
C GLN A 123 13.80 36.97 -37.03
N ILE A 124 12.70 37.29 -36.35
CA ILE A 124 12.42 36.86 -34.97
C ILE A 124 12.24 35.35 -34.91
N VAL A 125 11.41 34.77 -35.78
CA VAL A 125 11.17 33.32 -35.87
C VAL A 125 12.48 32.58 -36.18
N SER A 126 13.27 33.09 -37.14
CA SER A 126 14.56 32.49 -37.49
C SER A 126 15.55 32.53 -36.34
N LEU A 127 15.64 33.68 -35.65
CA LEU A 127 16.52 33.86 -34.50
C LEU A 127 16.12 32.93 -33.35
N TYR A 128 14.84 32.87 -33.00
CA TYR A 128 14.33 31.98 -31.96
C TYR A 128 14.60 30.50 -32.29
N THR A 129 14.34 30.10 -33.53
CA THR A 129 14.58 28.72 -33.99
C THR A 129 16.05 28.32 -33.81
N VAL A 130 16.99 29.19 -34.21
CA VAL A 130 18.43 28.95 -34.09
C VAL A 130 18.86 28.96 -32.63
N CYS A 131 18.45 29.96 -31.85
CA CYS A 131 18.81 30.07 -30.43
C CYS A 131 18.31 28.88 -29.63
N LEU A 132 17.05 28.47 -29.83
CA LEU A 132 16.49 27.31 -29.17
C LEU A 132 17.22 26.02 -29.58
N PHE A 133 17.51 25.83 -30.87
CA PHE A 133 18.29 24.69 -31.36
C PHE A 133 19.66 24.60 -30.69
N VAL A 134 20.42 25.71 -30.66
CA VAL A 134 21.76 25.78 -30.06
C VAL A 134 21.70 25.52 -28.55
N ALA A 135 20.77 26.14 -27.83
CA ALA A 135 20.61 25.95 -26.40
C ALA A 135 20.19 24.50 -26.06
N TRP A 136 19.33 23.90 -26.89
CA TRP A 136 18.87 22.53 -26.72
C TRP A 136 20.00 21.51 -26.94
N ASP A 137 20.84 21.71 -27.96
CA ASP A 137 22.00 20.84 -28.23
C ASP A 137 23.10 21.00 -27.16
N LEU A 138 23.43 22.24 -26.77
CA LEU A 138 24.41 22.53 -25.72
C LEU A 138 24.00 21.91 -24.37
N SER A 139 22.76 22.13 -23.94
CA SER A 139 22.26 21.58 -22.67
C SER A 139 22.28 20.06 -22.65
N ARG A 140 22.00 19.41 -23.80
CA ARG A 140 22.08 17.97 -23.95
C ARG A 140 23.52 17.46 -23.84
N TYR A 141 24.47 18.15 -24.48
CA TYR A 141 25.90 17.87 -24.33
C TYR A 141 26.35 17.97 -22.87
N ILE A 142 25.98 19.05 -22.17
CA ILE A 142 26.35 19.26 -20.76
C ILE A 142 25.82 18.11 -19.91
N LEU A 143 24.53 17.78 -20.01
CA LEU A 143 23.93 16.71 -19.22
C LEU A 143 24.60 15.36 -19.53
N HIS A 144 24.84 15.07 -20.80
CA HIS A 144 25.50 13.83 -21.22
C HIS A 144 26.92 13.71 -20.62
N ARG A 145 27.71 14.78 -20.70
CA ARG A 145 29.05 14.83 -20.11
C ARG A 145 29.02 14.69 -18.58
N LEU A 146 28.03 15.31 -17.92
CA LEU A 146 27.84 15.15 -16.47
C LEU A 146 27.54 13.70 -16.08
N MET A 147 26.75 13.00 -16.90
CA MET A 147 26.45 11.58 -16.68
C MET A 147 27.68 10.68 -16.83
N HIS A 148 28.66 11.06 -17.64
CA HIS A 148 29.95 10.36 -17.71
C HIS A 148 30.92 10.72 -16.58
N ARG A 149 30.82 11.93 -16.02
CA ARG A 149 31.79 12.46 -15.05
C ARG A 149 31.39 12.31 -13.59
N ILE A 150 30.10 12.25 -13.30
CA ILE A 150 29.60 12.12 -11.93
C ILE A 150 29.34 10.64 -11.64
N PRO A 151 30.03 10.02 -10.66
CA PRO A 151 29.90 8.58 -10.40
C PRO A 151 28.47 8.09 -10.26
N CYS A 152 27.61 8.79 -9.50
CA CYS A 152 26.23 8.34 -9.31
C CYS A 152 25.38 8.40 -10.59
N LEU A 153 25.64 9.38 -11.46
CA LEU A 153 24.94 9.50 -12.74
C LEU A 153 25.48 8.50 -13.75
N TRP A 154 26.79 8.21 -13.68
CA TRP A 154 27.42 7.19 -14.51
C TRP A 154 26.83 5.82 -14.23
N GLU A 155 26.62 5.46 -12.96
CA GLU A 155 25.98 4.19 -12.62
C GLU A 155 24.61 4.00 -13.30
N LEU A 156 23.83 5.08 -13.46
CA LEU A 156 22.55 5.06 -14.17
C LEU A 156 22.74 5.04 -15.70
N HIS A 157 23.71 5.81 -16.19
CA HIS A 157 23.98 5.96 -17.63
C HIS A 157 24.69 4.75 -18.25
N LYS A 158 25.36 3.92 -17.44
CA LYS A 158 25.89 2.60 -17.81
C LYS A 158 24.85 1.72 -18.50
N VAL A 159 23.56 1.88 -18.17
CA VAL A 159 22.47 1.18 -18.86
C VAL A 159 22.48 1.44 -20.36
N HIS A 160 22.78 2.67 -20.77
CA HIS A 160 22.87 3.05 -22.18
C HIS A 160 24.07 2.41 -22.86
N HIS A 161 25.23 2.43 -22.19
CA HIS A 161 26.48 1.86 -22.69
C HIS A 161 26.57 0.33 -22.59
N SER A 162 25.65 -0.32 -21.89
CA SER A 162 25.65 -1.78 -21.75
C SER A 162 25.13 -2.53 -22.98
N ALA A 163 24.78 -1.82 -24.05
CA ALA A 163 24.36 -2.42 -25.31
C ALA A 163 25.53 -3.10 -26.03
N GLU A 164 25.46 -4.41 -26.17
CA GLU A 164 26.47 -5.22 -26.88
C GLU A 164 26.30 -5.15 -28.41
N VAL A 165 25.12 -4.72 -28.86
CA VAL A 165 24.81 -4.42 -30.25
C VAL A 165 23.96 -3.16 -30.32
N LEU A 166 24.16 -2.33 -31.34
CA LEU A 166 23.40 -1.10 -31.52
C LEU A 166 22.30 -1.27 -32.57
N THR A 167 21.09 -0.87 -32.20
CA THR A 167 19.95 -0.69 -33.12
C THR A 167 19.30 0.66 -32.87
N PRO A 168 18.48 1.20 -33.79
CA PRO A 168 17.80 2.48 -33.55
C PRO A 168 16.99 2.50 -32.23
N PHE A 169 16.60 1.33 -31.73
CA PHE A 169 15.90 1.15 -30.46
C PHE A 169 16.79 1.25 -29.22
N THR A 170 18.11 1.13 -29.35
CA THR A 170 19.08 1.30 -28.26
C THR A 170 19.03 2.71 -27.65
N LEU A 171 18.48 3.70 -28.37
CA LEU A 171 18.11 5.00 -27.79
C LEU A 171 17.22 4.87 -26.54
N TYR A 172 16.34 3.88 -26.51
CA TYR A 172 15.43 3.60 -25.40
C TYR A 172 16.05 2.70 -24.35
N ARG A 173 17.31 2.31 -24.50
CA ARG A 173 18.08 1.64 -23.45
C ARG A 173 18.67 2.72 -22.54
N ASN A 174 17.89 3.20 -21.58
CA ASN A 174 18.38 4.09 -20.53
C ASN A 174 17.55 3.92 -19.26
N HIS A 175 18.07 4.34 -18.12
CA HIS A 175 17.34 4.24 -16.86
C HIS A 175 16.15 5.24 -16.82
N PRO A 176 15.01 4.92 -16.17
CA PRO A 176 13.89 5.88 -16.03
C PRO A 176 14.29 7.23 -15.43
N ILE A 177 15.22 7.23 -14.45
CA ILE A 177 15.77 8.47 -13.88
C ILE A 177 16.56 9.28 -14.92
N GLU A 178 17.29 8.65 -15.83
CA GLU A 178 17.95 9.36 -16.93
C GLU A 178 16.91 10.02 -17.85
N SER A 179 15.82 9.31 -18.17
CA SER A 179 14.70 9.88 -18.92
C SER A 179 14.07 11.08 -18.21
N LEU A 180 13.95 11.03 -16.88
CA LEU A 180 13.49 12.14 -16.04
C LEU A 180 14.42 13.35 -16.16
N LEU A 181 15.74 13.15 -16.04
CA LEU A 181 16.74 14.22 -16.15
C LEU A 181 16.69 14.91 -17.53
N TYR A 182 16.60 14.13 -18.62
CA TYR A 182 16.47 14.71 -19.96
C TYR A 182 15.17 15.48 -20.16
N SER A 183 14.09 15.06 -19.51
CA SER A 183 12.79 15.74 -19.55
C SER A 183 12.80 17.05 -18.78
N LEU A 184 13.33 17.05 -17.54
CA LEU A 184 13.53 18.28 -16.74
C LEU A 184 14.41 19.30 -17.47
N ARG A 185 15.50 18.82 -18.10
CA ARG A 185 16.34 19.64 -18.97
C ARG A 185 15.55 20.27 -20.12
N GLY A 186 14.67 19.49 -20.76
CA GLY A 186 13.81 19.96 -21.85
C GLY A 186 12.87 21.08 -21.40
N ILE A 187 12.23 20.91 -20.24
CA ILE A 187 11.35 21.92 -19.62
C ILE A 187 12.14 23.21 -19.34
N LEU A 188 13.30 23.09 -18.67
CA LEU A 188 14.12 24.24 -18.29
C LEU A 188 14.56 25.05 -19.52
N VAL A 189 15.12 24.39 -20.52
CA VAL A 189 15.65 25.06 -21.72
C VAL A 189 14.52 25.68 -22.53
N THR A 190 13.45 24.92 -22.78
CA THR A 190 12.33 25.42 -23.59
C THR A 190 11.59 26.53 -22.87
N GLY A 191 11.29 26.36 -21.58
CA GLY A 191 10.59 27.36 -20.76
C GLY A 191 11.37 28.68 -20.67
N LEU A 192 12.66 28.62 -20.31
CA LEU A 192 13.50 29.82 -20.19
C LEU A 192 13.68 30.53 -21.54
N MET A 193 13.97 29.80 -22.62
CA MET A 193 14.15 30.40 -23.94
C MET A 193 12.85 30.99 -24.48
N THR A 194 11.73 30.27 -24.32
CA THR A 194 10.42 30.75 -24.76
C THR A 194 10.03 32.00 -24.00
N GLY A 195 10.09 32.00 -22.65
CA GLY A 195 9.75 33.18 -21.87
C GLY A 195 10.65 34.38 -22.15
N LEU A 196 11.95 34.17 -22.41
CA LEU A 196 12.87 35.22 -22.83
C LEU A 196 12.46 35.82 -24.19
N PHE A 197 12.15 34.99 -25.18
CA PHE A 197 11.77 35.48 -26.51
C PHE A 197 10.38 36.12 -26.53
N PHE A 198 9.44 35.61 -25.74
CA PHE A 198 8.15 36.26 -25.51
C PHE A 198 8.32 37.63 -24.83
N TYR A 199 9.25 37.74 -23.88
CA TYR A 199 9.57 39.03 -23.27
C TYR A 199 10.15 40.03 -24.28
N LEU A 200 11.08 39.59 -25.14
CA LEU A 200 11.75 40.46 -26.11
C LEU A 200 10.91 40.80 -27.35
N PHE A 201 10.04 39.90 -27.79
CA PHE A 201 9.40 39.95 -29.11
C PHE A 201 7.89 39.69 -29.10
N GLY A 202 7.29 39.40 -27.94
CA GLY A 202 5.86 39.13 -27.81
C GLY A 202 5.41 37.82 -28.44
N ASP A 203 4.20 37.82 -28.99
CA ASP A 203 3.54 36.69 -29.67
C ASP A 203 4.25 36.23 -30.96
N LYS A 204 5.23 37.02 -31.45
CA LYS A 204 6.06 36.68 -32.62
C LYS A 204 7.14 35.63 -32.32
N ALA A 205 7.29 35.22 -31.05
CA ALA A 205 8.27 34.23 -30.58
C ALA A 205 7.86 32.77 -30.88
N LEU A 206 7.49 32.48 -32.12
CA LEU A 206 7.17 31.14 -32.60
C LEU A 206 8.41 30.53 -33.29
N GLN A 207 8.67 29.24 -33.06
CA GLN A 207 9.75 28.54 -33.77
C GLN A 207 9.27 28.07 -35.14
N MET A 208 10.21 27.93 -36.08
CA MET A 208 9.95 27.27 -37.35
C MET A 208 9.89 25.76 -37.10
N GLU A 209 8.76 25.15 -37.45
CA GLU A 209 8.50 23.74 -37.25
C GLU A 209 8.30 23.01 -38.57
N PHE A 210 8.72 21.75 -38.60
CA PHE A 210 8.34 20.78 -39.62
C PHE A 210 7.68 19.60 -38.92
N LEU A 211 6.42 19.31 -39.28
CA LEU A 211 5.62 18.28 -38.63
C LEU A 211 5.56 18.40 -37.09
N GLY A 212 5.51 19.62 -36.55
CA GLY A 212 5.41 19.90 -35.11
C GLY A 212 6.74 19.80 -34.33
N VAL A 213 7.87 19.70 -35.03
CA VAL A 213 9.22 19.63 -34.44
C VAL A 213 10.08 20.76 -34.99
N ASN A 214 10.99 21.30 -34.18
CA ASN A 214 11.96 22.31 -34.62
C ASN A 214 12.62 21.92 -35.96
N ALA A 215 12.53 22.80 -36.97
CA ALA A 215 12.89 22.48 -38.34
C ALA A 215 14.37 22.04 -38.50
N LEU A 216 15.29 22.67 -37.76
CA LEU A 216 16.71 22.28 -37.78
C LEU A 216 16.91 20.90 -37.14
N GLY A 217 16.26 20.65 -36.01
CA GLY A 217 16.28 19.34 -35.34
C GLY A 217 15.71 18.22 -36.22
N PHE A 218 14.66 18.49 -37.00
CA PHE A 218 14.07 17.55 -37.95
C PHE A 218 15.04 17.21 -39.10
N VAL A 219 15.71 18.21 -39.69
CA VAL A 219 16.72 18.01 -40.75
C VAL A 219 17.88 17.15 -40.23
N PHE A 220 18.42 17.46 -39.05
CA PHE A 220 19.49 16.65 -38.46
C PHE A 220 19.04 15.23 -38.11
N SER A 221 17.77 15.06 -37.71
CA SER A 221 17.21 13.75 -37.39
C SER A 221 17.05 12.86 -38.63
N THR A 222 16.71 13.46 -39.78
CA THR A 222 16.45 12.75 -41.04
C THR A 222 17.71 12.41 -41.84
N ILE A 223 18.82 13.13 -41.66
CA ILE A 223 20.10 12.92 -42.41
C ILE A 223 20.97 11.79 -41.81
N GLY A 224 20.43 10.93 -40.93
CA GLY A 224 21.13 9.74 -40.42
C GLY A 224 21.32 9.68 -38.91
N SER A 225 20.64 10.54 -38.15
CA SER A 225 20.66 10.50 -36.67
C SER A 225 20.23 9.14 -36.10
N ASN A 226 19.36 8.39 -36.79
CA ASN A 226 18.94 7.04 -36.38
C ASN A 226 20.02 5.97 -36.61
N LEU A 227 20.94 6.20 -37.55
CA LEU A 227 22.01 5.27 -37.87
C LEU A 227 23.18 5.32 -36.87
N ARG A 228 23.20 6.33 -35.99
CA ARG A 228 24.20 6.47 -34.93
C ARG A 228 24.15 5.34 -33.89
N HIS A 229 22.97 4.75 -33.68
CA HIS A 229 22.79 3.51 -32.93
C HIS A 229 22.48 2.42 -33.95
N SER A 230 23.42 2.09 -34.81
CA SER A 230 23.28 0.94 -35.72
C SER A 230 24.64 0.33 -35.96
N HIS A 231 24.69 -0.78 -36.67
CA HIS A 231 25.94 -1.38 -37.15
C HIS A 231 26.47 -0.73 -38.44
N VAL A 232 25.75 0.24 -39.00
CA VAL A 232 26.12 0.87 -40.26
C VAL A 232 27.10 2.01 -39.98
N TRP A 233 28.36 1.82 -40.35
CA TRP A 233 29.40 2.83 -40.18
C TRP A 233 29.26 3.96 -41.20
N ILE A 234 29.00 5.19 -40.74
CA ILE A 234 28.93 6.38 -41.58
C ILE A 234 29.78 7.47 -40.95
N SER A 235 30.93 7.72 -41.57
CA SER A 235 31.80 8.87 -41.27
C SER A 235 31.50 10.01 -42.24
N TYR A 236 31.51 11.25 -41.75
CA TYR A 236 31.41 12.45 -42.60
C TYR A 236 32.78 12.98 -43.02
N GLY A 237 33.84 12.28 -42.64
CA GLY A 237 35.23 12.64 -42.91
C GLY A 237 35.77 13.75 -41.98
N PRO A 238 37.10 13.92 -41.94
CA PRO A 238 37.75 14.71 -40.88
C PRO A 238 37.41 16.20 -40.86
N PHE A 239 36.89 16.75 -41.96
CA PHE A 239 36.46 18.15 -42.02
C PHE A 239 35.10 18.35 -41.37
N LEU A 240 34.07 17.59 -41.78
CA LEU A 240 32.71 17.75 -41.28
C LEU A 240 32.57 17.26 -39.83
N GLU A 241 33.30 16.22 -39.43
CA GLU A 241 33.28 15.68 -38.07
C GLU A 241 33.84 16.63 -36.99
N LYS A 242 34.49 17.72 -37.40
CA LYS A 242 34.89 18.82 -36.50
C LYS A 242 33.74 19.78 -36.17
N HIS A 243 32.64 19.69 -36.91
CA HIS A 243 31.52 20.62 -36.83
C HIS A 243 30.19 19.92 -36.53
N ILE A 244 29.95 18.75 -37.11
CA ILE A 244 28.72 17.96 -36.98
C ILE A 244 29.08 16.55 -36.54
N ILE A 245 28.34 16.01 -35.58
CA ILE A 245 28.53 14.64 -35.10
C ILE A 245 28.06 13.64 -36.17
N SER A 246 28.98 12.78 -36.63
CA SER A 246 28.65 11.67 -37.53
C SER A 246 28.11 10.45 -36.76
N PRO A 247 27.36 9.54 -37.42
CA PRO A 247 26.98 8.26 -36.85
C PRO A 247 28.17 7.48 -36.29
N ALA A 248 29.30 7.47 -37.01
CA ALA A 248 30.53 6.82 -36.58
C ALA A 248 31.11 7.42 -35.28
N GLN A 249 31.11 8.75 -35.14
CA GLN A 249 31.57 9.40 -33.91
C GLN A 249 30.75 9.00 -32.67
N HIS A 250 29.44 8.79 -32.83
CA HIS A 250 28.56 8.32 -31.75
C HIS A 250 28.72 6.82 -31.49
N GLN A 251 28.97 5.99 -32.51
CA GLN A 251 29.28 4.57 -32.33
C GLN A 251 30.57 4.39 -31.52
N ILE A 252 31.60 5.20 -31.80
CA ILE A 252 32.86 5.24 -31.04
C ILE A 252 32.61 5.57 -29.57
N HIS A 253 31.69 6.47 -29.27
CA HIS A 253 31.35 6.83 -27.89
C HIS A 253 30.83 5.63 -27.07
N HIS A 254 30.20 4.63 -27.72
CA HIS A 254 29.74 3.38 -27.11
C HIS A 254 30.82 2.28 -27.04
N SER A 255 32.04 2.58 -27.50
CA SER A 255 33.11 1.60 -27.58
C SER A 255 33.76 1.32 -26.22
N GLN A 256 34.07 0.04 -25.99
CA GLN A 256 34.86 -0.42 -24.84
C GLN A 256 36.37 -0.14 -24.97
N ASN A 257 36.84 0.34 -26.12
CA ASN A 257 38.27 0.60 -26.31
C ASN A 257 38.72 1.80 -25.47
N ALA A 258 39.81 1.66 -24.73
CA ALA A 258 40.30 2.69 -23.81
C ALA A 258 40.59 4.05 -24.47
N GLU A 259 40.95 4.07 -25.77
CA GLU A 259 41.17 5.30 -26.53
C GLU A 259 39.87 6.09 -26.82
N HIS A 260 38.71 5.45 -26.73
CA HIS A 260 37.40 6.00 -27.01
C HIS A 260 36.66 6.51 -25.76
N PHE A 261 37.20 6.24 -24.56
CA PHE A 261 36.58 6.66 -23.31
C PHE A 261 36.43 8.19 -23.23
N ASP A 262 35.26 8.63 -22.76
CA ASP A 262 34.92 10.05 -22.61
C ASP A 262 35.05 10.89 -23.90
N ARG A 263 34.84 10.29 -25.07
CA ARG A 263 34.85 10.99 -26.37
C ARG A 263 33.45 11.19 -26.93
N ASN A 264 33.27 12.25 -27.73
CA ASN A 264 32.10 12.51 -28.58
C ASN A 264 30.72 12.48 -27.87
N PHE A 265 30.50 13.35 -26.89
CA PHE A 265 29.21 13.46 -26.17
C PHE A 265 28.12 14.21 -26.96
N GLY A 266 28.48 14.93 -28.02
CA GLY A 266 27.60 15.78 -28.81
C GLY A 266 26.45 15.01 -29.46
N THR A 267 25.31 15.69 -29.64
CA THR A 267 24.13 15.09 -30.29
C THR A 267 24.00 15.51 -31.74
N TRP A 268 24.10 16.80 -32.05
CA TRP A 268 24.11 17.29 -33.44
C TRP A 268 25.41 18.01 -33.78
N LEU A 269 25.87 18.93 -32.92
CA LEU A 269 27.08 19.71 -33.17
C LEU A 269 28.30 19.09 -32.47
N ALA A 270 29.39 18.91 -33.22
CA ALA A 270 30.68 18.50 -32.67
C ALA A 270 31.45 19.68 -32.03
N LEU A 271 30.91 20.89 -32.18
CA LEU A 271 31.47 22.13 -31.61
C LEU A 271 31.71 22.01 -30.10
N TRP A 272 30.77 21.43 -29.36
CA TRP A 272 30.85 21.30 -27.91
C TRP A 272 31.93 20.31 -27.48
N ASP A 273 32.09 19.21 -28.21
CA ASP A 273 33.18 18.27 -27.99
C ASP A 273 34.54 18.90 -28.29
N ARG A 274 34.61 19.78 -29.29
CA ARG A 274 35.83 20.53 -29.61
C ARG A 274 36.21 21.50 -28.49
N ILE A 275 35.24 22.27 -28.01
CA ILE A 275 35.42 23.22 -26.90
C ILE A 275 35.74 22.46 -25.61
N GLY A 276 35.08 21.33 -25.38
CA GLY A 276 35.19 20.53 -24.17
C GLY A 276 36.37 19.57 -24.13
N GLY A 277 37.14 19.46 -25.22
CA GLY A 277 38.29 18.56 -25.34
C GLY A 277 37.94 17.07 -25.48
N SER A 278 36.68 16.74 -25.75
CA SER A 278 36.18 15.36 -25.92
C SER A 278 36.07 14.91 -27.38
N LEU A 279 36.40 15.76 -28.35
CA LEU A 279 36.28 15.43 -29.76
C LEU A 279 37.27 14.34 -30.20
N TYR A 280 36.75 13.26 -30.78
CA TYR A 280 37.49 12.26 -31.54
C TYR A 280 36.97 12.26 -32.98
N VAL A 281 37.90 12.38 -33.93
CA VAL A 281 37.62 12.39 -35.38
C VAL A 281 38.00 11.03 -35.93
N THR A 282 37.09 10.42 -36.71
CA THR A 282 37.28 9.06 -37.23
C THR A 282 38.48 8.98 -38.18
N LYS A 283 39.25 7.88 -38.12
CA LYS A 283 40.42 7.65 -38.98
C LYS A 283 40.15 6.68 -40.13
N GLY A 284 38.94 6.14 -40.21
CA GLY A 284 38.53 5.11 -41.16
C GLY A 284 37.32 4.36 -40.63
N GLU A 285 37.11 3.13 -41.09
CA GLU A 285 36.22 2.17 -40.42
C GLU A 285 37.01 1.45 -39.33
N GLU A 286 36.52 1.51 -38.09
CA GLU A 286 37.21 1.02 -36.90
C GLU A 286 36.40 -0.16 -36.32
N ALA A 287 37.07 -1.24 -35.94
CA ALA A 287 36.41 -2.38 -35.31
C ALA A 287 36.07 -2.03 -33.86
N LEU A 288 34.78 -2.03 -33.52
CA LEU A 288 34.29 -1.66 -32.19
C LEU A 288 33.88 -2.89 -31.38
N GLU A 289 34.41 -3.00 -30.17
CA GLU A 289 33.83 -3.81 -29.11
C GLU A 289 32.84 -2.94 -28.32
N LEU A 290 31.59 -3.40 -28.16
CA LEU A 290 30.48 -2.66 -27.56
C LEU A 290 30.03 -3.32 -26.26
N GLY A 291 29.41 -2.56 -25.35
CA GLY A 291 28.95 -3.02 -24.04
C GLY A 291 29.77 -2.44 -22.89
N LEU A 292 29.69 -3.05 -21.70
CA LEU A 292 30.55 -2.71 -20.57
C LEU A 292 31.61 -3.79 -20.36
N SER A 293 32.78 -3.39 -19.85
CA SER A 293 33.79 -4.35 -19.39
C SER A 293 33.33 -5.04 -18.10
N SER A 294 33.85 -6.24 -17.82
CA SER A 294 33.50 -6.99 -16.62
C SER A 294 33.73 -6.23 -15.30
N SER A 295 34.66 -5.27 -15.28
CA SER A 295 34.93 -4.42 -14.11
C SER A 295 33.93 -3.26 -13.94
N GLU A 296 33.28 -2.82 -15.02
CA GLU A 296 32.33 -1.71 -15.01
C GLU A 296 30.86 -2.18 -14.96
N GLN A 297 30.61 -3.46 -15.24
CA GLN A 297 29.27 -4.06 -15.27
C GLN A 297 28.58 -3.98 -13.89
N ASN A 298 27.55 -3.16 -13.78
CA ASN A 298 26.74 -3.01 -12.55
C ASN A 298 25.35 -3.67 -12.64
N HIS A 299 25.00 -4.25 -13.80
CA HIS A 299 23.74 -4.95 -14.03
C HIS A 299 23.88 -6.04 -15.10
N ASP A 300 22.97 -7.01 -15.16
CA ASP A 300 22.82 -7.96 -16.27
C ASP A 300 22.22 -7.22 -17.49
N PRO A 301 22.97 -7.09 -18.60
CA PRO A 301 22.57 -6.31 -19.78
C PRO A 301 21.50 -7.00 -20.63
N HIS A 302 20.94 -8.14 -20.19
CA HIS A 302 19.90 -8.90 -20.88
C HIS A 302 18.61 -9.04 -20.05
N ARG A 303 18.61 -8.65 -18.78
CA ARG A 303 17.46 -8.77 -17.86
C ARG A 303 16.87 -7.42 -17.47
N LEU A 304 15.57 -7.26 -17.71
CA LEU A 304 14.82 -6.03 -17.42
C LEU A 304 14.88 -5.62 -15.94
N GLY A 305 14.56 -6.54 -15.02
CA GLY A 305 14.54 -6.24 -13.58
C GLY A 305 15.91 -5.80 -13.05
N SER A 306 16.99 -6.48 -13.47
CA SER A 306 18.36 -6.13 -13.11
C SER A 306 18.74 -4.74 -13.63
N THR A 307 18.40 -4.42 -14.88
CA THR A 307 18.66 -3.12 -15.52
C THR A 307 17.94 -1.95 -14.83
N LEU A 308 16.79 -2.20 -14.20
CA LEU A 308 16.03 -1.17 -13.48
C LEU A 308 16.48 -1.00 -12.02
N TYR A 309 16.87 -2.08 -11.35
CA TYR A 309 17.14 -2.05 -9.91
C TYR A 309 18.61 -1.84 -9.56
N GLN A 310 19.52 -2.60 -10.17
CA GLN A 310 20.92 -2.64 -9.75
C GLN A 310 21.69 -1.33 -10.02
N PRO A 311 21.49 -0.64 -11.16
CA PRO A 311 22.06 0.69 -11.39
C PRO A 311 21.68 1.72 -10.33
N MET A 312 20.43 1.66 -9.82
CA MET A 312 19.96 2.54 -8.77
C MET A 312 20.67 2.26 -7.44
N VAL A 313 20.83 0.99 -7.07
CA VAL A 313 21.58 0.58 -5.87
C VAL A 313 23.04 1.02 -5.97
N ALA A 314 23.67 0.82 -7.13
CA ALA A 314 25.06 1.25 -7.37
C ALA A 314 25.21 2.78 -7.27
N ALA A 315 24.27 3.53 -7.86
CA ALA A 315 24.23 4.99 -7.76
C ALA A 315 24.12 5.46 -6.30
N LEU A 316 23.23 4.85 -5.50
CA LEU A 316 23.09 5.17 -4.07
C LEU A 316 24.34 4.82 -3.25
N ARG A 317 24.97 3.68 -3.51
CA ARG A 317 26.24 3.31 -2.87
C ARG A 317 27.36 4.31 -3.18
N SER A 318 27.43 4.79 -4.43
CA SER A 318 28.43 5.79 -4.83
C SER A 318 28.29 7.12 -4.07
N LEU A 319 27.06 7.49 -3.66
CA LEU A 319 26.79 8.69 -2.87
C LEU A 319 27.22 8.56 -1.40
N VAL A 320 27.28 7.33 -0.87
CA VAL A 320 27.63 7.04 0.53
C VAL A 320 29.13 6.74 0.70
N SER A 321 29.82 6.31 -0.37
CA SER A 321 31.23 5.94 -0.30
C SER A 321 32.18 7.14 -0.12
N ARG A 322 33.01 7.13 0.93
CA ARG A 322 34.01 8.18 1.26
C ARG A 322 35.32 8.06 0.47
N LYS A 323 35.31 7.79 -0.84
CA LYS A 323 36.55 7.94 -1.62
C LYS A 323 36.81 9.43 -1.90
N PRO A 324 38.04 9.94 -1.69
CA PRO A 324 38.36 11.34 -1.97
C PRO A 324 38.29 11.57 -3.48
N MET A 325 37.27 12.30 -3.94
CA MET A 325 37.22 12.79 -5.32
C MET A 325 38.36 13.79 -5.53
N GLY A 326 39.31 13.43 -6.40
CA GLY A 326 40.32 14.35 -6.94
C GLY A 326 39.63 15.56 -7.59
N GLY A 327 40.12 16.75 -7.27
CA GLY A 327 39.42 18.02 -7.45
C GLY A 327 38.93 18.34 -8.86
N LEU A 328 37.62 18.52 -9.00
CA LEU A 328 36.96 19.79 -9.31
C LEU A 328 35.44 19.57 -9.08
N LEU A 329 34.77 20.52 -8.43
CA LEU A 329 33.34 20.55 -8.06
C LEU A 329 32.92 19.77 -6.80
N ARG A 330 32.95 20.48 -5.67
CA ARG A 330 32.11 20.18 -4.50
C ARG A 330 30.63 20.22 -4.92
N SER A 331 29.94 19.11 -4.77
CA SER A 331 28.57 18.80 -5.17
C SER A 331 27.48 19.52 -4.36
N ARG A 332 27.49 20.86 -4.32
CA ARG A 332 26.31 21.65 -3.90
C ARG A 332 25.41 22.05 -5.08
N ALA A 333 25.94 22.09 -6.30
CA ALA A 333 25.19 22.47 -7.50
C ALA A 333 24.23 21.37 -8.00
N LEU A 334 24.55 20.08 -7.81
CA LEU A 334 23.71 18.98 -8.30
C LEU A 334 22.43 18.81 -7.49
N VAL A 335 22.53 18.96 -6.17
CA VAL A 335 21.36 19.05 -5.28
C VAL A 335 20.54 20.29 -5.62
N GLY A 336 21.19 21.42 -5.94
CA GLY A 336 20.52 22.64 -6.38
C GLY A 336 19.70 22.49 -7.67
N ILE A 337 20.16 21.72 -8.66
CA ILE A 337 19.42 21.51 -9.92
C ILE A 337 18.23 20.55 -9.75
N LEU A 338 18.37 19.51 -8.91
CA LEU A 338 17.26 18.62 -8.54
C LEU A 338 16.24 19.31 -7.62
N PHE A 339 16.68 20.21 -6.73
CA PHE A 339 15.79 21.03 -5.90
C PHE A 339 15.11 22.15 -6.68
N PHE A 340 15.78 22.81 -7.64
CA PHE A 340 15.18 23.90 -8.40
C PHE A 340 14.00 23.44 -9.27
N GLY A 341 14.03 22.22 -9.79
CA GLY A 341 12.90 21.65 -10.55
C GLY A 341 11.67 21.32 -9.69
N LEU A 342 11.88 20.95 -8.42
CA LEU A 342 10.81 20.65 -7.46
C LEU A 342 10.24 21.90 -6.79
N VAL A 343 11.06 22.93 -6.56
CA VAL A 343 10.64 24.19 -5.94
C VAL A 343 9.88 25.10 -6.92
N PHE A 344 10.13 24.99 -8.23
CA PHE A 344 9.47 25.88 -9.22
C PHE A 344 7.99 25.57 -9.51
N VAL A 345 7.52 24.36 -9.18
CA VAL A 345 6.10 24.02 -9.27
C VAL A 345 5.29 24.70 -8.14
N GLY A 346 5.95 25.18 -7.08
CA GLY A 346 5.30 25.70 -5.87
C GLY A 346 5.20 27.22 -5.72
N THR A 347 5.79 28.05 -6.60
CA THR A 347 5.93 29.50 -6.32
C THR A 347 5.37 30.45 -7.38
N THR A 348 4.59 29.97 -8.34
CA THR A 348 3.83 30.88 -9.23
C THR A 348 2.34 30.84 -8.88
N ASN A 349 1.90 31.82 -8.10
CA ASN A 349 0.51 32.23 -8.11
C ASN A 349 0.19 32.65 -9.56
N PRO A 350 -0.75 31.99 -10.26
CA PRO A 350 -1.23 32.54 -11.51
C PRO A 350 -2.04 33.81 -11.17
N VAL A 351 -1.44 34.98 -11.40
CA VAL A 351 -2.20 36.23 -11.54
C VAL A 351 -2.92 36.12 -12.88
N PHE A 352 -4.02 35.38 -12.91
CA PHE A 352 -5.07 35.62 -13.90
C PHE A 352 -5.94 36.73 -13.33
N ALA A 353 -5.84 37.89 -13.97
CA ALA A 353 -6.75 39.00 -13.78
C ALA A 353 -8.18 38.47 -13.87
N GLN A 354 -8.95 38.85 -12.86
CA GLN A 354 -10.37 38.65 -12.70
C GLN A 354 -11.10 39.28 -13.90
N GLN A 355 -11.48 38.46 -14.89
CA GLN A 355 -12.47 38.87 -15.88
C GLN A 355 -13.76 38.11 -15.58
N LYS A 356 -14.76 38.89 -15.18
CA LYS A 356 -16.15 38.52 -14.98
C LYS A 356 -16.73 37.85 -16.23
N ASP A 357 -17.66 36.95 -15.96
CA ASP A 357 -18.74 36.43 -16.83
C ASP A 357 -18.42 35.27 -17.78
N SER A 358 -18.85 34.06 -17.40
CA SER A 358 -19.96 33.34 -18.07
C SER A 358 -20.34 32.10 -17.25
N ALA A 359 -21.63 32.01 -16.91
CA ALA A 359 -22.24 30.94 -16.12
C ALA A 359 -22.16 29.58 -16.83
N PRO A 360 -22.15 28.45 -16.09
CA PRO A 360 -22.34 27.14 -16.69
C PRO A 360 -23.78 27.02 -17.22
N ILE A 361 -23.90 26.56 -18.46
CA ILE A 361 -25.16 26.15 -19.09
C ILE A 361 -25.75 25.02 -18.25
N VAL A 362 -26.86 25.33 -17.57
CA VAL A 362 -27.77 24.39 -16.93
C VAL A 362 -28.73 23.91 -18.01
N ILE A 363 -28.90 22.59 -18.14
CA ILE A 363 -30.02 22.02 -18.89
C ILE A 363 -31.21 22.07 -17.93
N GLU A 364 -32.16 22.95 -18.22
CA GLU A 364 -33.46 23.06 -17.56
C GLU A 364 -34.28 21.78 -17.80
N ILE A 365 -34.81 21.23 -16.71
CA ILE A 365 -36.07 20.48 -16.73
C ILE A 365 -37.07 21.45 -16.12
N ASP A 366 -38.04 21.89 -16.93
CA ASP A 366 -39.17 22.72 -16.52
C ASP A 366 -39.97 22.01 -15.42
N ASP A 367 -40.16 22.70 -14.31
CA ASP A 367 -41.39 22.63 -13.51
C ASP A 367 -41.66 24.05 -12.99
N GLU A 368 -42.67 24.69 -13.58
CA GLU A 368 -43.23 25.97 -13.15
C GLU A 368 -43.84 25.84 -11.75
N ASP A 369 -43.30 26.57 -10.77
CA ASP A 369 -44.10 27.45 -9.91
C ASP A 369 -43.19 28.35 -9.06
N ASP A 370 -43.45 29.64 -9.22
CA ASP A 370 -42.72 30.80 -8.72
C ASP A 370 -43.10 31.11 -7.27
N GLU A 371 -42.20 30.83 -6.32
CA GLU A 371 -42.04 31.64 -5.11
C GLU A 371 -40.63 31.45 -4.53
N SER A 372 -39.76 32.43 -4.78
CA SER A 372 -38.37 32.45 -4.30
C SER A 372 -38.23 32.30 -2.77
N PRO A 373 -37.50 31.31 -2.23
CA PRO A 373 -37.06 31.37 -0.84
C PRO A 373 -35.71 32.08 -0.78
N LYS A 374 -35.70 33.24 -0.09
CA LYS A 374 -34.50 33.93 0.38
C LYS A 374 -33.48 32.91 0.91
N LYS A 375 -32.20 33.13 0.58
CA LYS A 375 -31.03 32.48 1.22
C LYS A 375 -31.17 32.57 2.75
N ILE A 376 -31.70 31.51 3.36
CA ILE A 376 -31.56 31.25 4.78
C ILE A 376 -30.21 30.56 4.91
N GLU A 377 -29.22 31.26 5.47
CA GLU A 377 -28.09 30.59 6.12
C GLU A 377 -28.67 29.60 7.12
N LYS A 378 -28.65 28.30 6.80
CA LYS A 378 -28.94 27.24 7.77
C LYS A 378 -27.77 27.15 8.75
N LYS A 379 -27.73 28.07 9.71
CA LYS A 379 -27.24 27.75 11.06
C LYS A 379 -28.18 26.70 11.64
N GLY A 380 -27.65 25.52 11.95
CA GLY A 380 -28.39 24.46 12.66
C GLY A 380 -28.66 23.21 11.83
N ALA A 381 -27.62 22.42 11.60
CA ALA A 381 -27.75 20.97 11.48
C ALA A 381 -26.40 20.36 11.88
N LEU A 382 -26.23 20.05 13.16
CA LEU A 382 -25.16 19.17 13.63
C LEU A 382 -25.40 17.80 12.96
N VAL A 383 -24.76 17.60 11.81
CA VAL A 383 -24.71 16.32 11.11
C VAL A 383 -23.67 15.49 11.85
N ILE A 384 -24.09 14.65 12.80
CA ILE A 384 -23.22 13.55 13.23
C ILE A 384 -23.53 12.38 12.29
N ASP A 385 -22.91 12.43 11.11
CA ASP A 385 -22.62 11.23 10.32
C ASP A 385 -21.81 10.25 11.18
N THR A 386 -21.77 8.96 10.81
CA THR A 386 -20.95 7.89 11.43
C THR A 386 -19.79 8.45 12.27
N VAL A 387 -19.67 8.08 13.55
CA VAL A 387 -18.62 8.59 14.46
C VAL A 387 -17.25 8.33 13.83
N SER A 388 -16.80 9.31 13.05
CA SER A 388 -15.55 9.28 12.30
C SER A 388 -14.53 9.92 13.18
N ILE A 389 -13.59 9.11 13.65
CA ILE A 389 -12.52 9.59 14.52
C ILE A 389 -11.57 10.50 13.72
N ILE A 390 -11.47 10.29 12.40
CA ILE A 390 -10.68 11.14 11.49
C ILE A 390 -11.43 12.43 11.08
N GLY A 391 -12.76 12.48 11.28
CA GLY A 391 -13.63 13.58 10.86
C GLY A 391 -14.03 13.50 9.37
N GLU A 392 -14.55 14.59 8.80
CA GLU A 392 -15.01 14.66 7.41
C GLU A 392 -13.88 14.53 6.36
N ARG A 393 -14.25 14.17 5.13
CA ARG A 393 -13.36 13.87 3.98
C ARG A 393 -12.29 14.94 3.71
N GLU A 394 -12.54 16.22 4.02
CA GLU A 394 -11.57 17.31 3.84
C GLU A 394 -10.39 17.25 4.83
N LYS A 395 -10.62 16.82 6.09
CA LYS A 395 -9.58 16.71 7.12
C LYS A 395 -8.54 15.64 6.80
N VAL A 396 -8.93 14.54 6.14
CA VAL A 396 -8.05 13.41 5.80
C VAL A 396 -6.84 13.82 4.95
N SER A 397 -7.02 14.80 4.05
CA SER A 397 -5.95 15.29 3.17
C SER A 397 -4.76 15.93 3.91
N ARG A 398 -4.99 16.45 5.12
CA ARG A 398 -4.04 17.28 5.87
C ARG A 398 -3.56 16.67 7.20
N VAL A 399 -4.00 15.45 7.55
CA VAL A 399 -3.59 14.78 8.80
C VAL A 399 -2.10 14.50 8.80
N ALA A 400 -1.40 14.83 9.88
CA ALA A 400 0.00 14.50 10.06
C ALA A 400 0.18 13.04 10.51
N GLY A 401 -0.05 12.09 9.59
CA GLY A 401 0.22 10.66 9.78
C GLY A 401 -0.42 9.75 8.74
N SER A 402 0.07 8.51 8.60
CA SER A 402 -0.51 7.50 7.69
C SER A 402 -1.84 6.95 8.23
N ASN A 403 -2.94 7.35 7.59
CA ASN A 403 -4.30 6.95 7.96
C ASN A 403 -5.04 6.40 6.74
N THR A 404 -5.68 5.25 6.89
CA THR A 404 -6.54 4.67 5.85
C THR A 404 -7.97 4.61 6.33
N THR A 405 -8.92 4.99 5.47
CA THR A 405 -10.35 4.88 5.74
C THR A 405 -11.00 4.11 4.61
N ILE A 406 -11.66 3.01 4.96
CA ILE A 406 -12.47 2.18 4.07
C ILE A 406 -13.93 2.52 4.37
N GLN A 407 -14.58 3.19 3.43
CA GLN A 407 -15.95 3.72 3.60
C GLN A 407 -17.01 2.66 3.24
N LYS A 408 -18.26 2.92 3.62
CA LYS A 408 -19.42 2.07 3.36
C LYS A 408 -19.48 1.60 1.91
N GLU A 409 -19.30 2.51 0.96
CA GLU A 409 -19.38 2.17 -0.46
C GLU A 409 -18.29 1.20 -0.90
N ALA A 410 -17.11 1.24 -0.26
CA ALA A 410 -16.03 0.30 -0.54
C ALA A 410 -16.34 -1.11 0.04
N LEU A 411 -16.91 -1.16 1.26
CA LEU A 411 -17.36 -2.41 1.90
C LEU A 411 -18.49 -3.07 1.10
N GLU A 412 -19.40 -2.27 0.55
CA GLU A 412 -20.57 -2.77 -0.17
C GLU A 412 -20.28 -3.34 -1.57
N ARG A 413 -19.12 -3.04 -2.17
CA ARG A 413 -18.80 -3.54 -3.52
C ARG A 413 -18.67 -5.05 -3.57
N PHE A 414 -17.94 -5.63 -2.63
CA PHE A 414 -17.67 -7.08 -2.58
C PHE A 414 -18.41 -7.79 -1.46
N GLN A 415 -19.07 -7.04 -0.57
CA GLN A 415 -19.86 -7.61 0.53
C GLN A 415 -19.07 -8.59 1.40
N HIS A 416 -17.75 -8.37 1.55
CA HIS A 416 -16.89 -9.27 2.31
C HIS A 416 -17.30 -9.33 3.78
N ASP A 417 -17.59 -10.53 4.26
CA ASP A 417 -17.80 -10.80 5.69
C ASP A 417 -16.48 -11.06 6.43
N ASP A 418 -15.41 -11.35 5.68
CA ASP A 418 -14.06 -11.56 6.19
C ASP A 418 -13.30 -10.23 6.30
N ILE A 419 -12.95 -9.84 7.53
CA ILE A 419 -12.15 -8.65 7.82
C ILE A 419 -10.76 -8.68 7.16
N HIS A 420 -10.19 -9.86 6.91
CA HIS A 420 -8.90 -9.98 6.21
C HIS A 420 -9.00 -9.40 4.81
N ARG A 421 -10.05 -9.76 4.05
CA ARG A 421 -10.33 -9.21 2.72
C ARG A 421 -10.56 -7.71 2.72
N VAL A 422 -11.21 -7.19 3.76
CA VAL A 422 -11.42 -5.75 3.91
C VAL A 422 -10.09 -5.03 4.11
N LEU A 423 -9.21 -5.56 4.97
CA LEU A 423 -7.93 -4.94 5.31
C LEU A 423 -6.85 -5.06 4.24
N GLU A 424 -7.03 -5.91 3.22
CA GLU A 424 -6.19 -5.92 2.01
C GLU A 424 -6.20 -4.56 1.25
N GLN A 425 -7.16 -3.68 1.54
CA GLN A 425 -7.22 -2.30 1.02
C GLN A 425 -6.43 -1.29 1.85
N ALA A 426 -5.81 -1.71 2.96
CA ALA A 426 -5.00 -0.87 3.84
C ALA A 426 -3.51 -1.24 3.72
N PRO A 427 -2.68 -0.43 3.04
CA PRO A 427 -1.24 -0.66 2.96
C PRO A 427 -0.61 -0.81 4.35
N GLY A 428 0.44 -1.62 4.49
CA GLY A 428 1.17 -1.82 5.75
C GLY A 428 0.46 -2.65 6.82
N VAL A 429 -0.73 -3.18 6.52
CA VAL A 429 -1.46 -4.14 7.35
C VAL A 429 -1.16 -5.56 6.85
N TYR A 430 -0.86 -6.49 7.75
CA TYR A 430 -0.62 -7.90 7.44
C TYR A 430 -1.70 -8.74 8.08
N VAL A 431 -2.26 -9.65 7.31
CA VAL A 431 -3.28 -10.58 7.78
C VAL A 431 -2.77 -12.00 7.67
N ARG A 432 -2.96 -12.78 8.73
CA ARG A 432 -2.68 -14.22 8.74
C ARG A 432 -4.00 -14.98 8.90
N GLY A 433 -4.41 -15.64 7.83
CA GLY A 433 -5.64 -16.44 7.80
C GLY A 433 -5.57 -17.63 8.76
N GLU A 434 -6.74 -18.09 9.22
CA GLU A 434 -6.85 -19.24 10.13
C GLU A 434 -8.04 -20.15 9.77
N ASP A 435 -9.24 -19.59 9.70
CA ASP A 435 -10.49 -20.34 9.41
C ASP A 435 -11.01 -20.15 7.98
N GLY A 436 -10.62 -19.06 7.30
CA GLY A 436 -11.03 -18.72 5.94
C GLY A 436 -12.26 -17.79 5.86
N TYR A 437 -12.89 -17.47 6.99
CA TYR A 437 -14.03 -16.55 7.09
C TYR A 437 -13.74 -15.33 7.98
N GLY A 438 -12.53 -15.20 8.51
CA GLY A 438 -12.11 -14.08 9.36
C GLY A 438 -12.68 -14.12 10.78
N LEU A 439 -13.12 -15.29 11.27
CA LEU A 439 -13.65 -15.44 12.63
C LEU A 439 -12.60 -15.16 13.71
N ARG A 440 -11.35 -15.52 13.40
CA ARG A 440 -10.21 -15.45 14.31
C ARG A 440 -9.08 -14.65 13.69
N PRO A 441 -9.26 -13.34 13.48
CA PRO A 441 -8.31 -12.61 12.67
C PRO A 441 -6.99 -12.40 13.42
N ASN A 442 -5.90 -12.61 12.68
CA ASN A 442 -4.55 -12.34 13.12
C ASN A 442 -4.04 -11.16 12.29
N ILE A 443 -4.07 -9.95 12.85
CA ILE A 443 -3.75 -8.70 12.14
C ILE A 443 -2.53 -8.06 12.78
N GLY A 444 -1.49 -7.82 11.98
CA GLY A 444 -0.29 -7.06 12.36
C GLY A 444 -0.15 -5.81 11.48
N MET A 445 0.72 -4.88 11.89
CA MET A 445 0.97 -3.65 11.13
C MET A 445 2.44 -3.25 11.26
N ARG A 446 3.09 -2.85 10.16
CA ARG A 446 4.50 -2.41 10.10
C ARG A 446 5.52 -3.23 10.94
N GLY A 447 5.36 -4.56 10.96
CA GLY A 447 6.27 -5.52 11.60
C GLY A 447 5.81 -5.96 12.99
N ALA A 448 4.79 -5.32 13.57
CA ALA A 448 4.16 -5.82 14.78
C ALA A 448 3.54 -7.20 14.52
N SER A 449 3.69 -8.12 15.49
CA SER A 449 3.19 -9.49 15.38
C SER A 449 1.71 -9.52 15.04
N SER A 450 1.34 -10.39 14.08
CA SER A 450 -0.05 -10.61 13.69
C SER A 450 -0.80 -11.56 14.63
N ASP A 451 -0.11 -12.30 15.51
CA ASP A 451 -0.75 -13.31 16.38
C ASP A 451 -1.85 -12.66 17.24
N ARG A 452 -3.09 -13.12 17.01
CA ARG A 452 -4.31 -12.66 17.72
C ARG A 452 -4.55 -11.16 17.73
N SER A 453 -3.93 -10.40 16.82
CA SER A 453 -4.01 -8.94 16.83
C SER A 453 -3.55 -8.30 18.15
N ALA A 454 -2.72 -9.01 18.93
CA ALA A 454 -2.37 -8.62 20.30
C ALA A 454 -1.59 -7.30 20.39
N LYS A 455 -1.01 -6.85 19.28
CA LYS A 455 -0.13 -5.68 19.18
C LYS A 455 -0.78 -4.45 18.53
N ILE A 456 -2.08 -4.51 18.26
CA ILE A 456 -2.89 -3.39 17.77
C ILE A 456 -4.07 -3.13 18.70
N ASN A 457 -4.56 -1.89 18.73
CA ASN A 457 -5.79 -1.58 19.45
C ASN A 457 -7.00 -1.76 18.55
N LEU A 458 -7.98 -2.53 19.02
CA LEU A 458 -9.27 -2.71 18.35
C LEU A 458 -10.32 -1.85 19.02
N MET A 459 -10.98 -1.01 18.22
CA MET A 459 -11.99 -0.07 18.67
C MET A 459 -13.26 -0.19 17.86
N GLU A 460 -14.37 0.18 18.47
CA GLU A 460 -15.64 0.39 17.79
C GLU A 460 -16.24 1.72 18.25
N ASP A 461 -16.50 2.61 17.30
CA ASP A 461 -16.89 4.00 17.57
C ASP A 461 -15.98 4.68 18.63
N GLY A 462 -14.67 4.41 18.56
CA GLY A 462 -13.63 4.96 19.46
C GLY A 462 -13.49 4.31 20.83
N ILE A 463 -14.25 3.26 21.14
CA ILE A 463 -14.18 2.54 22.42
C ILE A 463 -13.48 1.20 22.22
N LEU A 464 -12.60 0.81 23.16
CA LEU A 464 -11.90 -0.48 23.10
C LEU A 464 -12.89 -1.64 23.15
N ILE A 465 -12.77 -2.56 22.20
CA ILE A 465 -13.64 -3.76 22.12
C ILE A 465 -12.92 -5.07 22.36
N GLY A 466 -11.57 -5.05 22.47
CA GLY A 466 -10.81 -6.21 22.89
C GLY A 466 -11.36 -6.75 24.23
N PRO A 467 -11.55 -8.06 24.42
CA PRO A 467 -12.13 -8.60 25.66
C PRO A 467 -11.33 -8.25 26.93
N ALA A 468 -10.00 -8.12 26.81
CA ALA A 468 -9.12 -7.73 27.91
C ALA A 468 -7.84 -7.04 27.36
N PRO A 469 -7.92 -5.78 26.91
CA PRO A 469 -6.86 -5.13 26.15
C PRO A 469 -5.55 -4.90 26.94
N TYR A 470 -5.59 -4.91 28.28
CA TYR A 470 -4.40 -4.82 29.13
C TYR A 470 -4.05 -6.18 29.78
N SER A 471 -5.01 -6.91 30.36
CA SER A 471 -4.72 -8.16 31.07
C SER A 471 -4.55 -9.40 30.19
N ALA A 472 -5.07 -9.39 28.96
CA ALA A 472 -4.84 -10.44 27.97
C ALA A 472 -4.99 -9.91 26.53
N PRO A 473 -4.01 -9.15 26.01
CA PRO A 473 -4.11 -8.50 24.69
C PRO A 473 -4.37 -9.46 23.53
N ALA A 474 -3.94 -10.73 23.64
CA ALA A 474 -4.24 -11.79 22.66
C ALA A 474 -5.67 -12.35 22.74
N ALA A 475 -6.53 -11.81 23.62
CA ALA A 475 -7.97 -12.08 23.59
C ALA A 475 -8.60 -11.31 22.43
N TYR A 476 -9.44 -12.00 21.66
CA TYR A 476 -9.99 -11.47 20.43
C TYR A 476 -11.51 -11.48 20.45
N TYR A 477 -12.08 -10.43 19.90
CA TYR A 477 -13.48 -10.29 19.50
C TYR A 477 -13.51 -9.31 18.33
N PHE A 478 -14.29 -9.64 17.30
CA PHE A 478 -14.44 -8.80 16.12
C PHE A 478 -15.91 -8.71 15.75
N PRO A 479 -16.46 -7.50 15.52
CA PRO A 479 -17.85 -7.35 15.12
C PRO A 479 -18.08 -7.94 13.72
N MET A 480 -19.32 -8.34 13.44
CA MET A 480 -19.68 -8.83 12.10
C MET A 480 -19.58 -7.73 11.04
N MET A 481 -18.81 -7.99 9.98
CA MET A 481 -18.55 -7.00 8.94
C MET A 481 -19.81 -6.52 8.21
N ALA A 482 -20.84 -7.37 8.08
CA ALA A 482 -22.14 -6.99 7.54
C ALA A 482 -22.77 -5.76 8.23
N ARG A 483 -22.50 -5.57 9.53
CA ARG A 483 -23.03 -4.43 10.31
C ARG A 483 -22.16 -3.18 10.22
N ILE A 484 -20.89 -3.33 9.88
CA ILE A 484 -19.93 -2.23 9.90
C ILE A 484 -20.18 -1.30 8.70
N ALA A 485 -20.18 0.00 8.96
CA ALA A 485 -20.37 1.05 7.96
C ALA A 485 -19.04 1.66 7.48
N GLY A 486 -17.94 1.43 8.20
CA GLY A 486 -16.61 1.87 7.79
C GLY A 486 -15.51 1.28 8.67
N VAL A 487 -14.28 1.27 8.16
CA VAL A 487 -13.09 0.83 8.90
C VAL A 487 -12.02 1.90 8.79
N GLU A 488 -11.45 2.30 9.92
CA GLU A 488 -10.32 3.24 9.99
C GLU A 488 -9.09 2.52 10.52
N VAL A 489 -7.94 2.77 9.89
CA VAL A 489 -6.63 2.24 10.27
C VAL A 489 -5.71 3.42 10.56
N PHE A 490 -5.15 3.44 11.78
CA PHE A 490 -4.27 4.48 12.29
C PHE A 490 -2.86 3.96 12.48
N LYS A 491 -1.88 4.59 11.82
CA LYS A 491 -0.45 4.28 11.93
C LYS A 491 0.34 5.58 12.07
N GLY A 492 1.58 5.47 12.56
CA GLY A 492 2.41 6.64 12.76
C GLY A 492 1.92 7.51 13.93
N PRO A 493 2.26 8.81 13.98
CA PRO A 493 1.92 9.69 15.10
C PRO A 493 0.43 9.84 15.38
N SER A 494 -0.45 9.51 14.42
CA SER A 494 -1.90 9.53 14.63
C SER A 494 -2.38 8.46 15.61
N SER A 495 -1.59 7.40 15.83
CA SER A 495 -1.92 6.30 16.75
C SER A 495 -1.83 6.70 18.23
N ILE A 496 -1.10 7.77 18.57
CA ILE A 496 -0.83 8.20 19.97
C ILE A 496 -2.11 8.44 20.77
N LYS A 497 -3.19 8.86 20.10
CA LYS A 497 -4.51 9.07 20.71
C LYS A 497 -5.12 7.75 21.21
N TYR A 498 -4.72 6.62 20.62
CA TYR A 498 -5.35 5.31 20.79
C TYR A 498 -4.32 4.32 21.38
N GLY A 499 -4.29 4.19 22.71
CA GLY A 499 -3.57 3.15 23.46
C GLY A 499 -4.52 2.06 23.99
N PRO A 500 -4.01 0.97 24.59
CA PRO A 500 -2.65 0.83 25.13
C PRO A 500 -1.55 0.40 24.17
N ASN A 501 -1.86 -0.22 23.03
CA ASN A 501 -0.86 -0.67 22.06
C ASN A 501 -0.63 0.37 20.97
N THR A 502 0.38 1.24 21.11
CA THR A 502 0.70 2.24 20.08
C THR A 502 1.74 1.74 19.07
N ILE A 503 2.28 0.54 19.27
CA ILE A 503 3.37 -0.01 18.45
C ILE A 503 2.93 -0.46 17.06
N GLY A 504 1.85 -1.25 16.97
CA GLY A 504 1.24 -1.62 15.69
C GLY A 504 0.26 -0.55 15.18
N GLY A 505 -0.30 0.25 16.09
CA GLY A 505 -1.33 1.24 15.76
C GLY A 505 -2.72 0.81 16.21
N ALA A 506 -3.75 1.35 15.55
CA ALA A 506 -5.13 1.10 15.95
C ALA A 506 -6.05 0.88 14.74
N LEU A 507 -7.10 0.09 14.96
CA LEU A 507 -8.17 -0.17 14.02
C LEU A 507 -9.50 0.21 14.69
N ASN A 508 -10.29 1.03 14.02
CA ASN A 508 -11.61 1.43 14.48
C ASN A 508 -12.70 0.99 13.51
N PHE A 509 -13.68 0.27 14.03
CA PHE A 509 -14.89 -0.07 13.31
C PHE A 509 -15.93 1.03 13.51
N GLN A 510 -16.40 1.59 12.40
CA GLN A 510 -17.48 2.57 12.39
C GLN A 510 -18.80 1.85 12.19
N THR A 511 -19.73 2.13 13.08
CA THR A 511 -21.08 1.55 13.02
C THR A 511 -22.08 2.51 12.41
N ARG A 512 -23.26 1.99 12.08
CA ARG A 512 -24.37 2.80 11.56
C ARG A 512 -24.77 3.91 12.54
N PRO A 513 -24.96 5.15 12.05
CA PRO A 513 -25.60 6.19 12.82
C PRO A 513 -27.12 5.93 12.89
N ILE A 514 -27.78 6.59 13.85
CA ILE A 514 -29.24 6.59 13.92
C ILE A 514 -29.79 7.37 12.69
N PRO A 515 -30.64 6.76 11.85
CA PRO A 515 -31.21 7.43 10.67
C PRO A 515 -32.07 8.64 11.05
N ARG A 516 -32.04 9.69 10.21
CA ARG A 516 -32.88 10.90 10.40
C ARG A 516 -34.36 10.62 10.17
N HIS A 517 -34.66 9.93 9.08
CA HIS A 517 -36.00 9.54 8.70
C HIS A 517 -36.21 8.05 8.98
N THR A 518 -37.46 7.63 9.08
CA THR A 518 -37.78 6.21 9.25
C THR A 518 -37.20 5.42 8.08
N THR A 519 -36.18 4.63 8.37
CA THR A 519 -35.47 3.82 7.39
C THR A 519 -35.59 2.36 7.81
N THR A 520 -35.93 1.51 6.85
CA THR A 520 -35.90 0.06 7.00
C THR A 520 -34.94 -0.50 5.96
N TYR A 521 -34.04 -1.37 6.37
CA TYR A 521 -33.09 -2.03 5.49
C TYR A 521 -33.09 -3.53 5.75
N ILE A 522 -33.02 -4.32 4.68
CA ILE A 522 -32.93 -5.78 4.73
C ILE A 522 -31.95 -6.23 3.63
N ASP A 523 -30.97 -7.06 4.00
CA ASP A 523 -30.04 -7.74 3.09
C ASP A 523 -30.12 -9.24 3.38
N LEU A 524 -30.54 -9.99 2.37
CA LEU A 524 -30.63 -11.45 2.39
C LEU A 524 -29.64 -12.01 1.37
N ALA A 525 -28.80 -12.94 1.77
CA ALA A 525 -27.88 -13.61 0.87
C ALA A 525 -27.79 -15.11 1.12
N TYR A 526 -27.63 -15.88 0.04
CA TYR A 526 -27.46 -17.32 0.08
C TYR A 526 -26.48 -17.81 -1.00
N GLY A 527 -25.67 -18.81 -0.70
CA GLY A 527 -24.56 -19.23 -1.56
C GLY A 527 -24.08 -20.66 -1.35
N GLN A 528 -22.93 -20.98 -1.93
CA GLN A 528 -22.28 -22.28 -1.76
C GLN A 528 -21.97 -22.57 -0.27
N HIS A 529 -21.77 -23.84 0.08
CA HIS A 529 -21.55 -24.29 1.47
C HIS A 529 -22.68 -23.90 2.45
N ASN A 530 -23.89 -23.72 1.93
CA ASN A 530 -25.04 -23.23 2.70
C ASN A 530 -24.76 -21.92 3.45
N VAL A 531 -23.90 -21.07 2.88
CA VAL A 531 -23.68 -19.73 3.41
C VAL A 531 -25.00 -18.97 3.37
N GLY A 532 -25.49 -18.55 4.54
CA GLY A 532 -26.72 -17.79 4.70
C GLY A 532 -26.44 -16.53 5.50
N ARG A 533 -26.85 -15.38 4.96
CA ARG A 533 -26.67 -14.08 5.62
C ARG A 533 -27.98 -13.31 5.66
N LEU A 534 -28.32 -12.80 6.82
CA LEU A 534 -29.40 -11.83 7.03
C LEU A 534 -28.81 -10.64 7.78
N HIS A 535 -28.94 -9.44 7.22
CA HIS A 535 -28.68 -8.19 7.92
C HIS A 535 -29.88 -7.29 7.78
N SER A 536 -30.38 -6.76 8.88
CA SER A 536 -31.53 -5.86 8.86
C SER A 536 -31.41 -4.79 9.92
N TYR A 537 -31.98 -3.63 9.63
CA TYR A 537 -32.14 -2.60 10.64
C TYR A 537 -33.39 -1.77 10.40
N VAL A 538 -33.92 -1.23 11.50
CA VAL A 538 -34.95 -0.20 11.50
C VAL A 538 -34.50 0.92 12.41
N GLY A 539 -34.60 2.15 11.92
CA GLY A 539 -34.24 3.31 12.72
C GLY A 539 -34.97 4.56 12.26
N THR A 540 -35.11 5.51 13.18
CA THR A 540 -35.78 6.79 12.93
C THR A 540 -35.33 7.81 13.96
N SER A 541 -35.50 9.09 13.63
CA SER A 541 -35.33 10.18 14.57
C SER A 541 -36.56 11.08 14.59
N GLY A 542 -36.87 11.64 15.76
CA GLY A 542 -37.72 12.80 15.93
C GLY A 542 -36.88 14.06 16.15
N ASN A 543 -37.51 15.16 16.60
CA ASN A 543 -36.82 16.45 16.77
C ASN A 543 -35.71 16.46 17.83
N ARG A 544 -35.78 15.55 18.82
CA ARG A 544 -34.88 15.52 19.99
C ARG A 544 -34.46 14.12 20.40
N TRP A 545 -34.92 13.10 19.69
CA TRP A 545 -34.65 11.72 20.02
C TRP A 545 -34.44 10.91 18.75
N GLY A 546 -33.77 9.78 18.85
CA GLY A 546 -33.71 8.81 17.77
C GLY A 546 -33.41 7.42 18.30
N PHE A 547 -33.76 6.40 17.52
CA PHE A 547 -33.42 5.03 17.83
C PHE A 547 -32.99 4.26 16.58
N LEU A 548 -32.20 3.22 16.81
CA LEU A 548 -31.83 2.23 15.81
C LEU A 548 -31.88 0.85 16.47
N LEU A 549 -32.56 -0.09 15.83
CA LEU A 549 -32.45 -1.51 16.12
C LEU A 549 -31.83 -2.19 14.89
N GLU A 550 -30.72 -2.87 15.08
CA GLU A 550 -29.98 -3.56 14.04
C GLU A 550 -29.72 -5.01 14.45
N GLY A 551 -29.93 -5.95 13.53
CA GLY A 551 -29.67 -7.36 13.71
C GLY A 551 -28.93 -7.93 12.50
N ALA A 552 -27.99 -8.84 12.76
CA ALA A 552 -27.34 -9.63 11.71
C ALA A 552 -27.19 -11.09 12.13
N HIS A 553 -27.25 -11.97 11.14
CA HIS A 553 -27.05 -13.40 11.23
C HIS A 553 -26.18 -13.87 10.07
N LEU A 554 -25.18 -14.70 10.34
CA LEU A 554 -24.32 -15.32 9.34
C LEU A 554 -24.10 -16.79 9.71
N GLN A 555 -24.33 -17.69 8.76
CA GLN A 555 -24.10 -19.12 8.92
C GLN A 555 -23.47 -19.75 7.69
N THR A 556 -22.87 -20.92 7.84
CA THR A 556 -22.33 -21.80 6.78
C THR A 556 -22.08 -23.19 7.35
N ASP A 557 -22.10 -24.22 6.51
CA ASP A 557 -21.65 -25.59 6.86
C ASP A 557 -20.11 -25.73 6.78
N GLY A 558 -19.45 -24.66 6.33
CA GLY A 558 -18.00 -24.62 6.12
C GLY A 558 -17.58 -25.32 4.81
N PHE A 559 -16.34 -25.06 4.40
CA PHE A 559 -15.77 -25.62 3.16
C PHE A 559 -14.82 -26.81 3.42
N LYS A 560 -14.58 -27.16 4.69
CA LYS A 560 -13.64 -28.21 5.07
C LYS A 560 -14.40 -29.51 5.30
N THR A 561 -13.82 -30.64 4.89
CA THR A 561 -14.41 -31.97 5.11
C THR A 561 -13.66 -32.68 6.22
N ILE A 562 -14.37 -33.12 7.27
CA ILE A 562 -13.80 -33.86 8.40
C ILE A 562 -13.78 -35.36 8.06
N ASP A 563 -12.65 -36.02 8.23
CA ASP A 563 -12.56 -37.48 8.13
C ASP A 563 -13.50 -38.14 9.15
N GLY A 564 -14.35 -39.07 8.71
CA GLY A 564 -15.40 -39.67 9.55
C GLY A 564 -16.70 -38.85 9.65
N GLY A 565 -16.74 -37.65 9.06
CA GLY A 565 -17.91 -36.78 9.01
C GLY A 565 -18.03 -35.81 10.21
N GLY A 566 -19.00 -34.92 10.14
CA GLY A 566 -19.21 -33.85 11.11
C GLY A 566 -19.37 -32.49 10.45
N ASP A 567 -19.61 -31.46 11.26
CA ASP A 567 -19.80 -30.08 10.82
C ASP A 567 -18.48 -29.30 10.95
N SER A 568 -18.13 -28.51 9.93
CA SER A 568 -16.95 -27.64 9.91
C SER A 568 -17.30 -26.15 9.91
N GLY A 569 -18.59 -25.85 9.91
CA GLY A 569 -19.18 -24.55 9.74
C GLY A 569 -19.32 -23.75 11.01
N PHE A 570 -20.09 -22.67 10.90
CA PHE A 570 -20.35 -21.78 12.03
C PHE A 570 -21.69 -21.06 11.89
N MET A 571 -22.12 -20.47 13.00
CA MET A 571 -23.22 -19.54 13.11
C MET A 571 -22.81 -18.36 13.99
N ARG A 572 -23.18 -17.15 13.57
CA ARG A 572 -23.01 -15.90 14.33
C ARG A 572 -24.27 -15.08 14.32
N ASP A 573 -24.60 -14.51 15.46
CA ASP A 573 -25.71 -13.58 15.63
C ASP A 573 -25.24 -12.33 16.36
N GLU A 574 -25.73 -11.16 15.92
CA GLU A 574 -25.52 -9.90 16.61
C GLU A 574 -26.79 -9.05 16.57
N ILE A 575 -27.16 -8.49 17.72
CA ILE A 575 -28.27 -7.54 17.85
C ILE A 575 -27.75 -6.34 18.62
N VAL A 576 -28.01 -5.14 18.10
CA VAL A 576 -27.67 -3.88 18.76
C VAL A 576 -28.85 -2.92 18.71
N ALA A 577 -29.11 -2.31 19.86
CA ALA A 577 -30.04 -1.22 20.01
C ALA A 577 -29.27 0.06 20.36
N ARG A 578 -29.68 1.17 19.75
CA ARG A 578 -29.20 2.52 20.07
C ARG A 578 -30.36 3.44 20.34
N GLY A 579 -30.19 4.31 21.32
CA GLY A 579 -31.08 5.42 21.62
C GLY A 579 -30.26 6.69 21.75
N ARG A 580 -30.78 7.79 21.22
CA ARG A 580 -30.21 9.13 21.38
C ARG A 580 -31.29 10.06 21.90
N TYR A 581 -30.91 10.96 22.78
CA TYR A 581 -31.68 12.15 23.14
C TYR A 581 -30.76 13.36 23.10
N HIS A 582 -31.23 14.49 22.55
CA HIS A 582 -30.44 15.71 22.51
C HIS A 582 -31.30 16.97 22.68
N THR A 583 -30.67 18.06 23.11
CA THR A 583 -31.29 19.39 23.13
C THR A 583 -31.41 19.98 21.73
N ASN A 584 -31.95 21.19 21.62
CA ASN A 584 -32.01 21.88 20.33
C ASN A 584 -30.58 22.05 19.76
N PRO A 585 -30.29 21.56 18.53
CA PRO A 585 -28.97 21.74 17.90
C PRO A 585 -28.55 23.21 17.71
N ALA A 586 -29.50 24.15 17.74
CA ALA A 586 -29.22 25.59 17.69
C ALA A 586 -29.04 26.24 19.09
N ALA A 587 -29.12 25.47 20.18
CA ALA A 587 -28.82 25.99 21.50
C ALA A 587 -27.33 26.31 21.63
N ALA A 588 -26.99 27.42 22.29
CA ALA A 588 -25.60 27.80 22.55
C ALA A 588 -24.82 26.68 23.25
N TRP A 589 -25.48 26.02 24.21
CA TRP A 589 -25.03 24.77 24.81
C TRP A 589 -25.87 23.62 24.29
N PHE A 590 -25.23 22.75 23.52
CA PHE A 590 -25.83 21.53 23.01
C PHE A 590 -25.47 20.36 23.94
N HIS A 591 -26.48 19.58 24.29
CA HIS A 591 -26.36 18.40 25.13
C HIS A 591 -26.91 17.20 24.37
N GLN A 592 -26.19 16.09 24.39
CA GLN A 592 -26.63 14.82 23.81
C GLN A 592 -26.32 13.67 24.75
N LEU A 593 -27.25 12.73 24.86
CA LEU A 593 -27.13 11.48 25.58
C LEU A 593 -27.34 10.33 24.59
N ASP A 594 -26.39 9.41 24.53
CA ASP A 594 -26.44 8.21 23.69
C ASP A 594 -26.40 6.97 24.57
N LEU A 595 -27.35 6.06 24.37
CA LEU A 595 -27.33 4.71 24.92
C LEU A 595 -27.13 3.72 23.79
N ARG A 596 -26.21 2.77 23.98
CA ARG A 596 -26.02 1.62 23.10
C ARG A 596 -25.98 0.36 23.92
N ALA A 597 -26.74 -0.65 23.52
CA ALA A 597 -26.74 -1.98 24.12
C ALA A 597 -26.66 -3.03 23.02
N GLY A 598 -25.96 -4.13 23.28
CA GLY A 598 -25.75 -5.17 22.27
C GLY A 598 -25.55 -6.55 22.87
N TYR A 599 -25.91 -7.55 22.08
CA TYR A 599 -25.68 -8.96 22.33
C TYR A 599 -25.13 -9.61 21.07
N SER A 600 -24.07 -10.39 21.23
CA SER A 600 -23.42 -11.13 20.16
C SER A 600 -23.18 -12.57 20.61
N ARG A 601 -23.27 -13.53 19.69
CA ARG A 601 -22.83 -14.91 19.95
C ARG A 601 -22.22 -15.54 18.72
N GLU A 602 -21.41 -16.55 18.96
CA GLU A 602 -20.89 -17.44 17.93
C GLU A 602 -20.91 -18.88 18.43
N ARG A 603 -21.20 -19.78 17.49
CA ARG A 603 -20.93 -21.20 17.58
C ARG A 603 -20.17 -21.60 16.32
N SER A 604 -18.93 -22.06 16.45
CA SER A 604 -18.08 -22.40 15.30
C SER A 604 -17.33 -23.71 15.51
N ASN A 605 -17.48 -24.65 14.57
CA ASN A 605 -16.82 -25.94 14.62
C ASN A 605 -15.38 -25.81 14.09
N GLU A 606 -14.46 -25.28 14.89
CA GLU A 606 -13.09 -24.98 14.46
C GLU A 606 -12.00 -25.57 15.36
N THR A 607 -10.81 -25.78 14.79
CA THR A 607 -9.69 -26.50 15.42
C THR A 607 -8.34 -25.86 15.11
N TYR A 608 -7.34 -26.18 15.93
CA TYR A 608 -5.93 -25.87 15.69
C TYR A 608 -5.19 -26.92 14.86
N LEU A 609 -5.75 -28.12 14.75
CA LEU A 609 -5.18 -29.20 13.95
C LEU A 609 -5.30 -28.86 12.45
N GLY A 610 -4.18 -28.54 11.82
CA GLY A 610 -4.02 -28.40 10.38
C GLY A 610 -3.57 -29.70 9.72
N LEU A 611 -3.04 -29.59 8.51
CA LEU A 611 -2.62 -30.71 7.67
C LEU A 611 -1.10 -30.90 7.66
N THR A 612 -0.66 -32.09 7.24
CA THR A 612 0.71 -32.29 6.75
C THR A 612 0.85 -31.58 5.40
N ASP A 613 2.07 -31.36 4.94
CA ASP A 613 2.28 -30.72 3.63
C ASP A 613 1.75 -31.60 2.48
N ASP A 614 1.97 -32.92 2.55
CA ASP A 614 1.47 -33.89 1.55
C ASP A 614 -0.08 -33.94 1.50
N ASP A 615 -0.74 -33.93 2.67
CA ASP A 615 -2.21 -33.88 2.71
C ASP A 615 -2.75 -32.54 2.22
N PHE A 616 -2.04 -31.45 2.47
CA PHE A 616 -2.40 -30.13 1.98
C PHE A 616 -2.33 -30.06 0.45
N GLU A 617 -1.28 -30.62 -0.15
CA GLU A 617 -1.11 -30.64 -1.61
C GLU A 617 -2.17 -31.51 -2.31
N SER A 618 -2.58 -32.62 -1.69
CA SER A 618 -3.54 -33.56 -2.28
C SER A 618 -5.00 -33.21 -1.98
N THR A 619 -5.30 -32.80 -0.74
CA THR A 619 -6.64 -32.55 -0.21
C THR A 619 -6.65 -31.32 0.72
N PRO A 620 -6.43 -30.10 0.19
CA PRO A 620 -6.18 -28.90 1.00
C PRO A 620 -7.30 -28.55 1.98
N TYR A 621 -8.52 -28.99 1.72
CA TYR A 621 -9.71 -28.72 2.55
C TYR A 621 -10.09 -29.88 3.48
N ARG A 622 -9.22 -30.89 3.63
CA ARG A 622 -9.39 -31.97 4.61
C ARG A 622 -9.25 -31.45 6.05
N ARG A 623 -9.90 -32.12 6.98
CA ARG A 623 -9.69 -32.02 8.43
C ARG A 623 -9.64 -33.41 9.01
N TYR A 624 -8.66 -33.68 9.86
CA TYR A 624 -8.52 -35.02 10.44
C TYR A 624 -9.62 -35.35 11.46
N ALA A 625 -9.91 -36.65 11.61
CA ALA A 625 -10.92 -37.21 12.50
C ALA A 625 -10.74 -36.77 13.96
N ALA A 626 -9.49 -36.62 14.42
CA ALA A 626 -9.19 -36.12 15.77
C ALA A 626 -9.70 -34.69 16.06
N SER A 627 -10.17 -33.97 15.04
CA SER A 627 -10.77 -32.63 15.17
C SER A 627 -12.30 -32.59 15.18
N GLN A 628 -12.98 -33.75 15.14
CA GLN A 628 -14.46 -33.82 15.04
C GLN A 628 -15.21 -33.14 16.20
N LEU A 629 -14.58 -33.04 17.38
CA LEU A 629 -15.15 -32.37 18.57
C LEU A 629 -14.69 -30.92 18.73
N GLY A 630 -14.01 -30.36 17.71
CA GLY A 630 -13.54 -28.99 17.69
C GLY A 630 -14.73 -28.02 17.63
N LEU A 631 -15.00 -27.32 18.73
CA LEU A 631 -16.16 -26.44 18.88
C LEU A 631 -15.81 -25.25 19.78
N MET A 632 -15.99 -24.05 19.24
CA MET A 632 -15.96 -22.81 20.01
C MET A 632 -17.37 -22.26 20.18
N GLU A 633 -17.67 -21.82 21.39
CA GLU A 633 -18.89 -21.12 21.72
C GLU A 633 -18.59 -19.91 22.60
N TRP A 634 -19.17 -18.77 22.25
CA TRP A 634 -19.08 -17.57 23.06
C TRP A 634 -20.34 -16.70 22.94
N PRO A 635 -20.81 -16.14 24.06
CA PRO A 635 -21.65 -14.95 24.08
C PRO A 635 -20.87 -13.69 24.50
N ARG A 636 -21.36 -12.53 24.07
CA ARG A 636 -20.88 -11.21 24.47
C ARG A 636 -22.06 -10.29 24.73
N THR A 637 -21.98 -9.48 25.78
CA THR A 637 -22.87 -8.35 26.02
C THR A 637 -22.10 -7.05 26.06
N GLU A 638 -22.73 -5.97 25.58
CA GLU A 638 -22.19 -4.62 25.68
C GLU A 638 -23.24 -3.62 26.13
N VAL A 639 -22.79 -2.65 26.95
CA VAL A 639 -23.57 -1.45 27.29
C VAL A 639 -22.62 -0.26 27.27
N ARG A 640 -23.05 0.82 26.61
CA ARG A 640 -22.35 2.10 26.53
C ARG A 640 -23.34 3.24 26.79
N LEU A 641 -22.95 4.17 27.65
CA LEU A 641 -23.64 5.43 27.89
C LEU A 641 -22.69 6.58 27.57
N GLY A 642 -23.05 7.38 26.57
CA GLY A 642 -22.30 8.56 26.13
C GLY A 642 -23.04 9.84 26.46
N TYR A 643 -22.31 10.86 26.86
CA TYR A 643 -22.80 12.22 27.04
C TYR A 643 -21.88 13.20 26.29
N THR A 644 -22.45 13.98 25.39
CA THR A 644 -21.75 15.02 24.63
C THR A 644 -22.26 16.38 25.07
N LEU A 645 -21.34 17.30 25.34
CA LEU A 645 -21.58 18.70 25.61
C LEU A 645 -20.79 19.51 24.59
N SER A 646 -21.44 20.34 23.78
CA SER A 646 -20.74 21.29 22.92
C SER A 646 -21.23 22.71 23.12
N HIS A 647 -20.33 23.66 22.90
CA HIS A 647 -20.64 25.08 22.89
C HIS A 647 -20.23 25.66 21.54
N GLU A 648 -21.24 26.00 20.74
CA GLU A 648 -21.05 26.43 19.35
C GLU A 648 -20.15 25.43 18.58
N GLU A 649 -19.17 25.90 17.80
CA GLU A 649 -18.16 25.06 17.11
C GLU A 649 -16.80 25.05 17.82
N SER A 650 -16.65 25.85 18.89
CA SER A 650 -15.37 26.11 19.55
C SER A 650 -15.00 25.07 20.62
N LEU A 651 -15.99 24.41 21.24
CA LEU A 651 -15.76 23.48 22.34
C LEU A 651 -16.65 22.25 22.21
N GLU A 652 -16.07 21.06 22.39
CA GLU A 652 -16.78 19.79 22.46
C GLU A 652 -16.18 18.91 23.56
N PHE A 653 -17.02 18.36 24.42
CA PHE A 653 -16.67 17.38 25.43
C PHE A 653 -17.50 16.12 25.26
N ASN A 654 -16.87 14.97 25.35
CA ASN A 654 -17.52 13.67 25.34
C ASN A 654 -17.11 12.90 26.58
N LEU A 655 -18.09 12.34 27.29
CA LEU A 655 -17.92 11.43 28.42
C LEU A 655 -18.62 10.13 28.08
N VAL A 656 -17.89 9.01 28.12
CA VAL A 656 -18.43 7.70 27.77
C VAL A 656 -18.11 6.70 28.87
N GLY A 657 -19.15 6.12 29.47
CA GLY A 657 -19.06 4.92 30.29
C GLY A 657 -19.36 3.69 29.45
N TYR A 658 -18.60 2.61 29.61
CA TYR A 658 -18.79 1.36 28.87
C TYR A 658 -18.49 0.13 29.73
N ARG A 659 -19.16 -0.97 29.42
CA ARG A 659 -18.92 -2.31 29.94
C ARG A 659 -19.15 -3.36 28.86
N HIS A 660 -18.22 -4.30 28.76
CA HIS A 660 -18.27 -5.47 27.91
C HIS A 660 -18.04 -6.72 28.77
N ASP A 661 -18.93 -7.69 28.67
CA ASP A 661 -18.78 -9.01 29.29
C ASP A 661 -18.68 -10.04 28.16
N PHE A 662 -17.69 -10.93 28.23
CA PHE A 662 -17.42 -11.91 27.19
C PHE A 662 -17.00 -13.24 27.84
N THR A 663 -17.66 -14.33 27.47
CA THR A 663 -17.26 -15.67 27.90
C THR A 663 -16.99 -16.53 26.68
N ARG A 664 -16.01 -17.43 26.77
CA ARG A 664 -15.63 -18.25 25.62
C ARG A 664 -15.15 -19.61 26.07
N ASN A 665 -15.86 -20.64 25.63
CA ASN A 665 -15.42 -22.02 25.72
C ASN A 665 -14.95 -22.47 24.34
N TRP A 666 -13.76 -23.07 24.26
CA TRP A 666 -13.27 -23.69 23.04
C TRP A 666 -12.75 -25.08 23.33
N ARG A 667 -13.55 -26.05 22.94
CA ARG A 667 -13.21 -27.47 22.97
C ARG A 667 -12.39 -27.83 21.75
N LYS A 668 -11.20 -28.41 21.92
CA LYS A 668 -10.33 -28.81 20.81
C LYS A 668 -9.24 -29.79 21.24
N LEU A 669 -8.68 -30.49 20.26
CA LEU A 669 -7.47 -31.28 20.46
C LEU A 669 -6.34 -30.40 20.98
N ARG A 670 -5.71 -30.84 22.06
CA ARG A 670 -4.54 -30.19 22.68
C ARG A 670 -3.28 -30.99 22.39
N SER A 671 -3.27 -32.26 22.79
CA SER A 671 -2.11 -33.14 22.72
C SER A 671 -2.52 -34.61 22.82
N PHE A 672 -1.55 -35.51 22.72
CA PHE A 672 -1.69 -36.88 23.18
C PHE A 672 -1.26 -36.98 24.65
N ARG A 673 -1.85 -37.91 25.41
CA ARG A 673 -1.51 -38.15 26.82
C ARG A 673 -0.09 -38.74 26.94
N GLY A 674 0.93 -37.89 27.07
CA GLY A 674 2.32 -38.35 27.18
C GLY A 674 2.91 -38.92 25.88
N GLY A 675 2.23 -38.73 24.75
CA GLY A 675 2.74 -39.04 23.40
C GLY A 675 3.54 -37.89 22.77
N PRO A 676 4.01 -38.06 21.52
CA PRO A 676 4.71 -37.01 20.78
C PRO A 676 3.85 -35.75 20.58
N ALA A 677 4.50 -34.58 20.42
CA ALA A 677 3.79 -33.34 20.17
C ALA A 677 3.14 -33.35 18.77
N VAL A 678 1.91 -32.82 18.67
CA VAL A 678 1.14 -32.78 17.42
C VAL A 678 1.93 -32.14 16.28
N LYS A 679 2.65 -31.04 16.56
CA LYS A 679 3.50 -30.38 15.55
C LYS A 679 4.58 -31.30 14.96
N ASP A 680 5.19 -32.15 15.78
CA ASP A 680 6.30 -33.01 15.37
C ASP A 680 5.78 -34.22 14.59
N ILE A 681 4.57 -34.68 14.92
CA ILE A 681 3.83 -35.69 14.16
C ILE A 681 3.52 -35.17 12.75
N LEU A 682 2.99 -33.94 12.64
CA LEU A 682 2.62 -33.36 11.34
C LEU A 682 3.84 -33.00 10.48
N ALA A 683 4.96 -32.65 11.10
CA ALA A 683 6.20 -32.39 10.38
C ALA A 683 6.84 -33.68 9.84
N ASN A 684 6.57 -34.84 10.47
CA ASN A 684 7.21 -36.12 10.12
C ASN A 684 6.19 -37.29 10.12
N PRO A 685 5.11 -37.23 9.31
CA PRO A 685 3.97 -38.14 9.44
C PRO A 685 4.27 -39.59 9.05
N GLY A 686 5.39 -39.87 8.36
CA GLY A 686 5.74 -41.21 7.88
C GLY A 686 6.85 -41.93 8.65
N THR A 687 7.39 -41.34 9.72
CA THR A 687 8.62 -41.84 10.35
C THR A 687 8.44 -42.30 11.79
N GLY A 688 8.96 -43.49 12.13
CA GLY A 688 9.04 -43.97 13.50
C GLY A 688 7.69 -44.00 14.21
N GLN A 689 7.65 -43.49 15.45
CA GLN A 689 6.42 -43.40 16.25
C GLN A 689 5.39 -42.43 15.63
N SER A 690 5.82 -41.36 14.94
CA SER A 690 4.90 -40.38 14.34
C SER A 690 3.95 -40.99 13.32
N ALA A 691 4.33 -42.07 12.63
CA ALA A 691 3.46 -42.77 11.68
C ALA A 691 2.19 -43.31 12.33
N VAL A 692 2.32 -43.94 13.50
CA VAL A 692 1.19 -44.48 14.27
C VAL A 692 0.29 -43.34 14.76
N TYR A 693 0.87 -42.28 15.32
CA TYR A 693 0.10 -41.16 15.84
C TYR A 693 -0.59 -40.35 14.73
N TYR A 694 0.04 -40.23 13.56
CA TYR A 694 -0.60 -39.63 12.39
C TYR A 694 -1.78 -40.49 11.89
N ALA A 695 -1.64 -41.82 11.86
CA ALA A 695 -2.74 -42.73 11.55
C ALA A 695 -3.90 -42.60 12.55
N ILE A 696 -3.61 -42.39 13.84
CA ILE A 696 -4.63 -42.11 14.86
C ILE A 696 -5.28 -40.74 14.64
N LEU A 697 -4.50 -39.68 14.35
CA LEU A 697 -5.05 -38.34 14.09
C LEU A 697 -6.05 -38.37 12.94
N THR A 698 -5.72 -39.08 11.87
CA THR A 698 -6.53 -39.24 10.65
C THR A 698 -7.68 -40.23 10.80
N GLY A 699 -7.73 -41.01 11.88
CA GLY A 699 -8.74 -42.05 12.10
C GLY A 699 -8.52 -43.34 11.32
N GLN A 700 -7.32 -43.55 10.79
CA GLN A 700 -6.93 -44.78 10.07
C GLN A 700 -6.54 -45.92 11.03
N GLU A 701 -6.11 -45.59 12.25
CA GLU A 701 -5.81 -46.56 13.31
C GLU A 701 -6.56 -46.22 14.61
N ASP A 702 -6.90 -47.27 15.36
CA ASP A 702 -7.51 -47.16 16.69
C ASP A 702 -6.45 -46.87 17.76
N SER A 703 -6.83 -46.11 18.79
CA SER A 703 -6.03 -45.98 20.00
C SER A 703 -5.99 -47.32 20.74
N SER A 704 -4.79 -47.86 20.92
CA SER A 704 -4.51 -49.17 21.52
C SER A 704 -3.83 -49.11 22.89
N SER A 705 -3.34 -47.94 23.29
CA SER A 705 -2.60 -47.73 24.54
C SER A 705 -2.94 -46.38 25.19
N SER A 706 -2.58 -46.22 26.48
CA SER A 706 -2.91 -45.01 27.23
C SER A 706 -2.21 -43.76 26.71
N ASP A 707 -1.01 -43.89 26.15
CA ASP A 707 -0.23 -42.81 25.52
C ASP A 707 -0.75 -42.37 24.16
N GLN A 708 -1.66 -43.15 23.58
CA GLN A 708 -2.40 -42.84 22.35
C GLN A 708 -3.75 -42.14 22.62
N THR A 709 -4.05 -41.81 23.88
CA THR A 709 -5.26 -41.06 24.25
C THR A 709 -5.13 -39.62 23.78
N LEU A 710 -6.13 -39.14 23.03
CA LEU A 710 -6.25 -37.75 22.59
C LEU A 710 -6.83 -36.91 23.73
N LEU A 711 -6.09 -35.89 24.17
CA LEU A 711 -6.54 -34.93 25.18
C LEU A 711 -7.27 -33.78 24.50
N ILE A 712 -8.55 -33.65 24.80
CA ILE A 712 -9.42 -32.58 24.31
C ILE A 712 -9.68 -31.62 25.46
N GLY A 713 -9.12 -30.42 25.32
CA GLY A 713 -9.19 -29.38 26.34
C GLY A 713 -10.38 -28.44 26.11
N SER A 714 -11.00 -28.01 27.20
CA SER A 714 -11.89 -26.84 27.25
C SER A 714 -11.04 -25.61 27.59
N ASN A 715 -10.95 -24.65 26.67
CA ASN A 715 -10.23 -23.39 26.91
C ASN A 715 -11.18 -22.31 27.46
N ASP A 716 -11.93 -22.64 28.51
CA ASP A 716 -12.92 -21.78 29.14
C ASP A 716 -12.30 -20.53 29.75
N ARG A 717 -12.87 -19.38 29.39
CA ARG A 717 -12.38 -18.06 29.77
C ARG A 717 -13.54 -17.10 29.95
N THR A 718 -13.49 -16.33 31.02
CA THR A 718 -14.39 -15.22 31.29
C THR A 718 -13.61 -13.92 31.28
N TYR A 719 -14.18 -12.91 30.65
CA TYR A 719 -13.58 -11.60 30.45
C TYR A 719 -14.58 -10.50 30.81
N VAL A 720 -14.07 -9.45 31.45
CA VAL A 720 -14.82 -8.19 31.61
C VAL A 720 -13.89 -7.05 31.27
N SER A 721 -14.37 -6.12 30.46
CA SER A 721 -13.67 -4.88 30.12
C SER A 721 -14.62 -3.70 30.33
N GLN A 722 -14.21 -2.73 31.16
CA GLN A 722 -15.06 -1.59 31.51
C GLN A 722 -14.25 -0.34 31.80
N GLY A 723 -14.88 0.82 31.67
CA GLY A 723 -14.22 2.07 31.98
C GLY A 723 -15.06 3.31 31.74
N VAL A 724 -14.44 4.45 32.02
CA VAL A 724 -14.96 5.78 31.73
C VAL A 724 -13.90 6.54 30.95
N ALA A 725 -14.27 7.04 29.78
CA ALA A 725 -13.41 7.82 28.90
C ALA A 725 -13.99 9.24 28.75
N PHE A 726 -13.15 10.24 29.00
CA PHE A 726 -13.43 11.63 28.73
C PHE A 726 -12.52 12.13 27.61
N THR A 727 -13.08 12.85 26.65
CA THR A 727 -12.33 13.53 25.58
C THR A 727 -12.87 14.93 25.41
N GLY A 728 -11.98 15.91 25.26
CA GLY A 728 -12.30 17.29 24.94
C GLY A 728 -11.60 17.75 23.67
N GLN A 729 -12.29 18.57 22.89
CA GLN A 729 -11.78 19.29 21.74
C GLN A 729 -12.05 20.78 21.94
N TRP A 730 -11.02 21.59 21.79
CA TRP A 730 -11.09 23.03 21.89
C TRP A 730 -10.45 23.67 20.66
N ARG A 731 -11.22 24.52 19.98
CA ARG A 731 -10.84 25.29 18.80
C ARG A 731 -10.88 26.77 19.17
N PRO A 732 -9.82 27.31 19.78
CA PRO A 732 -9.78 28.73 20.11
C PRO A 732 -9.91 29.58 18.84
N GLU A 733 -10.46 30.79 18.99
CA GLU A 733 -10.52 31.73 17.88
C GLU A 733 -9.10 32.05 17.38
N GLY A 734 -8.89 31.74 16.11
CA GLY A 734 -7.62 31.96 15.41
C GLY A 734 -7.78 32.92 14.23
N SER A 735 -6.66 33.34 13.68
CA SER A 735 -6.66 34.07 12.41
C SER A 735 -6.65 33.08 11.24
N ARG A 736 -6.85 33.58 10.01
CA ARG A 736 -6.67 32.76 8.79
C ARG A 736 -5.26 32.15 8.68
N PHE A 737 -4.26 32.80 9.28
CA PHE A 737 -2.85 32.38 9.23
C PHE A 737 -2.41 31.53 10.41
N PHE A 738 -3.17 31.54 11.51
CA PHE A 738 -2.87 30.80 12.72
C PHE A 738 -4.16 30.19 13.26
N GLN A 739 -4.30 28.87 13.13
CA GLN A 739 -5.42 28.10 13.68
C GLN A 739 -4.89 27.03 14.62
N GLN A 740 -5.69 26.67 15.62
CA GLN A 740 -5.32 25.66 16.60
C GLN A 740 -6.52 24.76 16.89
N GLU A 741 -6.28 23.46 17.01
CA GLU A 741 -7.27 22.48 17.48
C GLU A 741 -6.62 21.59 18.55
N ILE A 742 -6.98 21.84 19.81
CA ILE A 742 -6.44 21.12 20.96
C ILE A 742 -7.40 19.98 21.31
N SER A 743 -6.91 18.75 21.26
CA SER A 743 -7.59 17.54 21.71
C SER A 743 -6.94 17.00 22.98
N PHE A 744 -7.71 16.69 24.01
CA PHE A 744 -7.21 16.11 25.24
C PHE A 744 -8.18 15.05 25.76
N GLY A 745 -7.69 14.13 26.59
CA GLY A 745 -8.59 13.15 27.18
C GLY A 745 -7.95 12.33 28.28
N ALA A 746 -8.83 11.71 29.05
CA ALA A 746 -8.50 10.84 30.17
C ALA A 746 -9.37 9.59 30.10
N ARG A 747 -8.78 8.41 30.33
CA ARG A 747 -9.50 7.14 30.38
C ARG A 747 -9.09 6.37 31.62
N LEU A 748 -10.07 6.08 32.46
CA LEU A 748 -9.95 5.07 33.51
C LEU A 748 -10.49 3.76 32.95
N HIS A 749 -9.70 2.70 33.03
CA HIS A 749 -10.05 1.39 32.50
C HIS A 749 -9.73 0.29 33.52
N THR A 750 -10.57 -0.74 33.54
CA THR A 750 -10.28 -1.98 34.25
C THR A 750 -10.74 -3.14 33.40
N ASP A 751 -9.86 -4.10 33.21
CA ASP A 751 -10.19 -5.36 32.58
C ASP A 751 -9.67 -6.55 33.40
N HIS A 752 -10.28 -7.71 33.21
CA HIS A 752 -9.78 -8.95 33.76
C HIS A 752 -10.09 -10.15 32.89
N ILE A 753 -9.33 -11.22 33.13
CA ILE A 753 -9.48 -12.54 32.56
C ILE A 753 -9.47 -13.57 33.69
N GLU A 754 -10.42 -14.49 33.66
CA GLU A 754 -10.44 -15.71 34.46
C GLU A 754 -10.30 -16.91 33.52
N ARG A 755 -9.35 -17.80 33.80
CA ARG A 755 -9.13 -19.02 33.03
C ARG A 755 -9.48 -20.23 33.90
N ASN A 756 -10.27 -21.15 33.36
CA ASN A 756 -10.59 -22.43 33.99
C ASN A 756 -10.52 -23.55 32.94
N HIS A 757 -9.32 -23.96 32.56
CA HIS A 757 -9.11 -24.93 31.50
C HIS A 757 -9.10 -26.34 32.05
N THR A 758 -9.82 -27.24 31.37
CA THR A 758 -9.92 -28.64 31.74
C THR A 758 -9.64 -29.54 30.56
N ASP A 759 -9.20 -30.76 30.81
CA ASP A 759 -8.90 -31.77 29.81
C ASP A 759 -9.73 -33.04 30.01
N GLU A 760 -10.15 -33.62 28.89
CA GLU A 760 -10.84 -34.90 28.84
C GLU A 760 -10.13 -35.83 27.84
N GLY A 761 -9.99 -37.11 28.19
CA GLY A 761 -9.37 -38.12 27.32
C GLY A 761 -10.37 -38.75 26.33
N TYR A 762 -9.91 -38.97 25.11
CA TYR A 762 -10.65 -39.65 24.04
C TYR A 762 -9.76 -40.67 23.34
N SER A 763 -10.32 -41.82 23.02
CA SER A 763 -9.72 -42.85 22.16
C SER A 763 -10.28 -42.72 20.75
N MET A 764 -9.43 -42.88 19.74
CA MET A 764 -9.88 -43.07 18.35
C MET A 764 -10.34 -44.52 18.19
N ILE A 765 -11.59 -44.74 17.76
CA ILE A 765 -12.15 -46.08 17.51
C ILE A 765 -12.98 -46.03 16.22
N ALA A 766 -12.58 -46.79 15.21
CA ALA A 766 -13.21 -46.86 13.89
C ALA A 766 -13.46 -45.46 13.27
N GLY A 767 -12.48 -44.57 13.41
CA GLY A 767 -12.55 -43.19 12.90
C GLY A 767 -13.37 -42.21 13.74
N GLY A 768 -13.91 -42.62 14.91
CA GLY A 768 -14.64 -41.76 15.83
C GLY A 768 -13.96 -41.59 17.19
N LEU A 769 -14.12 -40.42 17.81
CA LEU A 769 -13.66 -40.15 19.18
C LEU A 769 -14.65 -40.67 20.23
N VAL A 770 -14.20 -41.65 21.00
CA VAL A 770 -14.93 -42.22 22.15
C VAL A 770 -14.29 -41.72 23.44
N ARG A 771 -15.09 -41.18 24.35
CA ARG A 771 -14.60 -40.65 25.63
C ARG A 771 -14.03 -41.79 26.49
N ASP A 772 -12.84 -41.57 27.04
CA ASP A 772 -12.22 -42.45 28.06
C ASP A 772 -12.95 -42.26 29.41
N GLU A 773 -13.04 -43.31 30.24
CA GLU A 773 -13.70 -43.26 31.55
C GLU A 773 -12.89 -42.47 32.61
N THR A 774 -11.68 -42.00 32.26
CA THR A 774 -10.85 -41.16 33.14
C THR A 774 -11.52 -39.84 33.51
N GLU A 775 -11.34 -39.42 34.76
CA GLU A 775 -11.84 -38.15 35.27
C GLU A 775 -11.23 -36.95 34.51
N GLN A 776 -12.06 -35.91 34.35
CA GLN A 776 -11.64 -34.63 33.81
C GLN A 776 -10.59 -33.99 34.72
N SER A 777 -9.48 -33.51 34.16
CA SER A 777 -8.42 -32.83 34.92
C SER A 777 -8.45 -31.33 34.68
N THR A 778 -8.15 -30.52 35.70
CA THR A 778 -7.99 -29.06 35.54
C THR A 778 -6.53 -28.76 35.23
N VAL A 779 -6.25 -28.19 34.05
CA VAL A 779 -4.89 -27.89 33.58
C VAL A 779 -4.48 -26.44 33.83
N THR A 780 -5.44 -25.51 33.96
CA THR A 780 -5.13 -24.11 34.26
C THR A 780 -6.27 -23.48 35.04
N ARG A 781 -5.96 -22.86 36.18
CA ARG A 781 -6.92 -22.04 36.93
C ARG A 781 -6.23 -20.79 37.44
N ASN A 782 -6.50 -19.65 36.81
CA ASN A 782 -5.88 -18.37 37.19
C ASN A 782 -6.76 -17.15 36.88
N LYS A 783 -6.42 -16.02 37.50
CA LYS A 783 -7.07 -14.73 37.28
C LYS A 783 -6.02 -13.64 37.06
N GLY A 784 -6.16 -12.90 35.96
CA GLY A 784 -5.38 -11.69 35.68
C GLY A 784 -6.28 -10.47 35.68
N VAL A 785 -5.85 -9.38 36.32
CA VAL A 785 -6.58 -8.10 36.39
C VAL A 785 -5.62 -6.99 36.00
N ALA A 786 -6.09 -6.04 35.20
CA ALA A 786 -5.37 -4.82 34.88
C ALA A 786 -6.23 -3.59 35.13
N GLN A 787 -5.63 -2.58 35.75
CA GLN A 787 -6.23 -1.26 35.98
C GLN A 787 -5.34 -0.23 35.32
N SER A 788 -5.92 0.71 34.57
CA SER A 788 -5.14 1.76 33.93
C SER A 788 -5.79 3.15 33.98
N LEU A 789 -4.93 4.15 34.06
CA LEU A 789 -5.24 5.55 33.78
C LEU A 789 -4.43 5.96 32.56
N ALA A 790 -5.11 6.32 31.48
CA ALA A 790 -4.51 6.88 30.29
C ALA A 790 -4.84 8.36 30.18
N LEU A 791 -3.84 9.20 29.96
CA LEU A 791 -3.98 10.63 29.70
C LEU A 791 -3.40 10.93 28.33
N HIS A 792 -4.05 11.77 27.52
CA HIS A 792 -3.49 12.22 26.26
C HIS A 792 -3.77 13.71 26.02
N LEU A 793 -2.84 14.36 25.34
CA LEU A 793 -2.93 15.73 24.85
C LEU A 793 -2.34 15.75 23.44
N TYR A 794 -3.06 16.36 22.51
CA TYR A 794 -2.68 16.50 21.12
C TYR A 794 -3.10 17.89 20.66
N ASP A 795 -2.20 18.58 19.98
CA ASP A 795 -2.48 19.92 19.45
C ASP A 795 -2.24 19.91 17.96
N GLU A 796 -3.18 20.43 17.17
CA GLU A 796 -2.99 20.68 15.75
C GLU A 796 -2.83 22.19 15.52
N ILE A 797 -1.58 22.62 15.35
CA ILE A 797 -1.22 24.01 15.12
C ILE A 797 -1.02 24.22 13.63
N ARG A 798 -1.80 25.12 13.04
CA ARG A 798 -1.70 25.47 11.61
C ARG A 798 -1.18 26.88 11.45
N VAL A 799 -0.08 27.02 10.71
CA VAL A 799 0.55 28.30 10.36
C VAL A 799 0.62 28.40 8.84
N GLY A 800 -0.35 29.09 8.24
CA GLY A 800 -0.54 29.11 6.79
C GLY A 800 -0.77 27.70 6.22
N GLU A 801 0.10 27.26 5.32
CA GLU A 801 0.05 25.93 4.68
C GLU A 801 0.79 24.83 5.48
N LEU A 802 1.46 25.20 6.58
CA LEU A 802 2.15 24.27 7.46
C LEU A 802 1.23 23.87 8.62
N SER A 803 1.10 22.58 8.87
CA SER A 803 0.44 22.00 10.03
C SER A 803 1.47 21.24 10.86
N PHE A 804 1.48 21.50 12.16
CA PHE A 804 2.36 20.91 13.15
C PHE A 804 1.51 20.27 14.23
N SER A 805 1.80 19.01 14.57
CA SER A 805 0.90 18.18 15.36
C SER A 805 1.63 17.41 16.48
N PRO A 806 2.05 18.08 17.56
CA PRO A 806 2.62 17.42 18.72
C PRO A 806 1.55 16.66 19.51
N GLY A 807 1.91 15.47 19.99
CA GLY A 807 1.05 14.60 20.79
C GLY A 807 1.82 13.94 21.92
N PHE A 808 1.16 13.81 23.07
CA PHE A 808 1.67 13.16 24.26
C PHE A 808 0.61 12.23 24.84
N ARG A 809 1.02 11.03 25.22
CA ARG A 809 0.21 10.10 26.00
C ARG A 809 0.98 9.60 27.20
N ALA A 810 0.35 9.55 28.35
CA ALA A 810 0.84 8.88 29.55
C ALA A 810 -0.09 7.73 29.90
N GLU A 811 0.46 6.56 30.21
CA GLU A 811 -0.27 5.40 30.69
C GLU A 811 0.30 4.99 32.05
N PHE A 812 -0.58 4.80 33.02
CA PHE A 812 -0.28 4.26 34.34
C PHE A 812 -1.04 2.96 34.47
N ILE A 813 -0.34 1.83 34.55
CA ILE A 813 -0.93 0.50 34.47
C ILE A 813 -0.53 -0.26 35.74
N ARG A 814 -1.50 -0.88 36.40
CA ARG A 814 -1.28 -1.81 37.50
C ARG A 814 -1.91 -3.14 37.17
N THR A 815 -1.13 -4.21 37.27
CA THR A 815 -1.60 -5.57 37.01
C THR A 815 -1.50 -6.43 38.26
N ASN A 816 -2.43 -7.34 38.42
CA ASN A 816 -2.40 -8.38 39.44
C ASN A 816 -2.71 -9.73 38.79
N PHE A 817 -1.99 -10.77 39.19
CA PHE A 817 -2.16 -12.12 38.70
C PHE A 817 -2.20 -13.09 39.89
N GLU A 818 -3.14 -14.03 39.86
CA GLU A 818 -3.30 -15.08 40.86
C GLU A 818 -3.43 -16.42 40.15
N ASP A 819 -2.52 -17.34 40.43
CA ASP A 819 -2.59 -18.74 39.99
C ASP A 819 -3.11 -19.60 41.15
N PHE A 820 -4.31 -20.16 40.97
CA PHE A 820 -4.99 -20.91 42.01
C PHE A 820 -4.49 -22.36 42.13
N LEU A 821 -3.80 -22.90 41.11
CA LEU A 821 -3.23 -24.24 41.17
C LEU A 821 -1.84 -24.22 41.83
N ALA A 822 -1.05 -23.19 41.52
CA ALA A 822 0.27 -22.99 42.12
C ALA A 822 0.23 -22.23 43.45
N ASP A 823 -0.93 -21.68 43.83
CA ASP A 823 -1.10 -20.78 45.00
C ASP A 823 -0.11 -19.60 44.99
N THR A 824 0.05 -18.95 43.83
CA THR A 824 0.97 -17.82 43.65
C THR A 824 0.24 -16.54 43.29
N LYS A 825 0.78 -15.41 43.75
CA LYS A 825 0.27 -14.07 43.44
C LYS A 825 1.41 -13.18 43.00
N GLN A 826 1.17 -12.39 41.97
CA GLN A 826 2.11 -11.41 41.45
C GLN A 826 1.38 -10.09 41.17
N SER A 827 2.07 -8.98 41.40
CA SER A 827 1.59 -7.66 41.02
C SER A 827 2.70 -6.89 40.33
N ASN A 828 2.39 -6.19 39.25
CA ASN A 828 3.32 -5.31 38.57
C ASN A 828 2.71 -3.93 38.33
N SER A 829 3.55 -2.93 38.12
CA SER A 829 3.13 -1.58 37.77
C SER A 829 4.04 -0.99 36.71
N ASP A 830 3.44 -0.52 35.62
CA ASP A 830 4.13 0.13 34.52
C ASP A 830 3.67 1.59 34.40
N THR A 831 4.62 2.47 34.09
CA THR A 831 4.32 3.86 33.72
C THR A 831 5.10 4.21 32.47
N VAL A 832 4.42 4.73 31.46
CA VAL A 832 5.06 5.10 30.20
C VAL A 832 4.57 6.45 29.70
N LEU A 833 5.53 7.25 29.21
CA LEU A 833 5.28 8.44 28.43
C LEU A 833 5.57 8.14 26.95
N ILE A 834 4.62 8.48 26.10
CA ILE A 834 4.58 8.21 24.67
C ILE A 834 4.43 9.56 23.95
N PRO A 835 5.55 10.22 23.61
CA PRO A 835 5.53 11.42 22.80
C PRO A 835 5.50 11.08 21.30
N GLY A 836 5.04 12.04 20.51
CA GLY A 836 5.27 12.05 19.08
C GLY A 836 4.85 13.37 18.46
N VAL A 837 5.23 13.54 17.20
CA VAL A 837 4.98 14.76 16.45
C VAL A 837 4.80 14.43 14.99
N GLY A 838 3.77 15.01 14.39
CA GLY A 838 3.54 14.99 12.95
C GLY A 838 3.72 16.38 12.35
N ILE A 839 4.14 16.44 11.10
CA ILE A 839 4.22 17.64 10.28
C ILE A 839 3.52 17.36 8.96
N HIS A 840 2.71 18.30 8.50
CA HIS A 840 2.14 18.31 7.16
C HIS A 840 2.35 19.67 6.50
N TYR A 841 2.77 19.71 5.25
CA TYR A 841 2.96 20.93 4.48
C TYR A 841 2.21 20.83 3.15
N GLN A 842 1.24 21.73 2.95
CA GLN A 842 0.49 21.82 1.70
C GLN A 842 1.33 22.60 0.67
N ALA A 843 2.09 21.88 -0.17
CA ALA A 843 3.00 22.48 -1.14
C ALA A 843 2.28 23.10 -2.34
N SER A 844 1.10 22.61 -2.69
CA SER A 844 0.19 23.18 -3.70
C SER A 844 -1.26 22.77 -3.41
N SER A 845 -2.25 23.20 -4.20
CA SER A 845 -3.65 22.77 -4.01
C SER A 845 -3.88 21.27 -4.16
N TRP A 846 -2.96 20.54 -4.79
CA TRP A 846 -3.08 19.11 -5.07
C TRP A 846 -1.96 18.25 -4.45
N LEU A 847 -0.89 18.84 -3.94
CA LEU A 847 0.26 18.13 -3.34
C LEU A 847 0.43 18.51 -1.86
N GLY A 848 0.35 17.52 -0.98
CA GLY A 848 0.72 17.60 0.43
C GLY A 848 1.95 16.77 0.74
N LEU A 849 2.83 17.26 1.61
CA LEU A 849 3.99 16.53 2.13
C LEU A 849 3.76 16.23 3.60
N LEU A 850 4.17 15.06 4.07
CA LEU A 850 4.03 14.67 5.47
C LEU A 850 5.30 14.04 6.00
N ALA A 851 5.54 14.22 7.30
CA ALA A 851 6.58 13.53 8.06
C ALA A 851 6.14 13.38 9.52
N GLY A 852 6.65 12.37 10.20
CA GLY A 852 6.26 12.13 11.58
C GLY A 852 7.24 11.23 12.33
N VAL A 853 7.28 11.40 13.65
CA VAL A 853 8.00 10.51 14.57
C VAL A 853 7.17 10.28 15.82
N HIS A 854 7.10 9.05 16.31
CA HIS A 854 6.45 8.74 17.58
C HIS A 854 7.06 7.53 18.28
N LYS A 855 6.90 7.47 19.59
CA LYS A 855 7.25 6.28 20.39
C LYS A 855 6.13 5.23 20.30
N GLY A 856 6.49 3.99 20.03
CA GLY A 856 5.60 2.82 20.14
C GLY A 856 5.72 2.16 21.52
N PHE A 857 4.62 1.60 22.00
CA PHE A 857 4.55 0.88 23.28
C PHE A 857 3.53 -0.26 23.23
N SER A 858 3.83 -1.38 23.88
CA SER A 858 2.89 -2.45 24.26
C SER A 858 3.18 -2.85 25.72
N PRO A 859 2.16 -2.94 26.59
CA PRO A 859 2.36 -3.31 27.99
C PRO A 859 2.70 -4.80 28.15
N VAL A 860 3.28 -5.13 29.32
CA VAL A 860 3.52 -6.52 29.75
C VAL A 860 2.23 -7.08 30.34
N ALA A 861 1.88 -8.31 29.98
CA ALA A 861 0.69 -8.96 30.53
C ALA A 861 0.87 -9.29 32.04
N PRO A 862 -0.21 -9.48 32.82
CA PRO A 862 -0.12 -10.00 34.18
C PRO A 862 0.52 -11.40 34.23
N GLY A 863 1.26 -11.70 35.31
CA GLY A 863 1.83 -13.03 35.56
C GLY A 863 3.17 -13.31 34.86
N GLN A 864 3.77 -12.30 34.25
CA GLN A 864 5.08 -12.42 33.58
C GLN A 864 6.24 -12.17 34.56
N PRO A 865 7.38 -12.86 34.41
CA PRO A 865 8.58 -12.59 35.21
C PRO A 865 9.06 -11.14 35.08
N ASP A 866 9.72 -10.62 36.10
CA ASP A 866 10.20 -9.22 36.15
C ASP A 866 11.27 -8.92 35.07
N GLU A 867 11.89 -9.95 34.47
CA GLU A 867 12.82 -9.75 33.35
C GLU A 867 12.11 -9.37 32.04
N VAL A 868 10.82 -9.68 31.90
CA VAL A 868 10.04 -9.32 30.70
C VAL A 868 9.76 -7.83 30.73
N LYS A 869 10.26 -7.11 29.73
CA LYS A 869 10.09 -5.66 29.62
C LYS A 869 8.99 -5.33 28.62
N PRO A 870 8.34 -4.16 28.74
CA PRO A 870 7.40 -3.70 27.72
C PRO A 870 8.04 -3.64 26.34
N GLU A 871 7.23 -3.83 25.30
CA GLU A 871 7.66 -3.63 23.92
C GLU A 871 7.78 -2.14 23.63
N GLN A 872 8.88 -1.72 23.01
CA GLN A 872 9.14 -0.31 22.72
C GLN A 872 9.79 -0.11 21.36
N SER A 873 9.39 0.96 20.68
CA SER A 873 10.01 1.38 19.42
C SER A 873 10.00 2.90 19.24
N ILE A 874 10.84 3.40 18.33
CA ILE A 874 10.73 4.74 17.74
C ILE A 874 10.38 4.57 16.27
N ASN A 875 9.29 5.16 15.83
CA ASN A 875 8.74 4.98 14.49
C ASN A 875 8.78 6.30 13.74
N TYR A 876 9.43 6.29 12.58
CA TYR A 876 9.59 7.42 11.68
C TYR A 876 8.77 7.18 10.42
N GLU A 877 8.16 8.23 9.87
CA GLU A 877 7.53 8.18 8.56
C GLU A 877 7.69 9.48 7.79
N GLY A 878 7.65 9.38 6.46
CA GLY A 878 7.75 10.51 5.56
C GLY A 878 7.17 10.16 4.19
N GLY A 879 6.47 11.09 3.57
CA GLY A 879 5.75 10.81 2.35
C GLY A 879 5.08 12.01 1.72
N PHE A 880 4.26 11.73 0.70
CA PHE A 880 3.48 12.74 0.02
C PHE A 880 2.09 12.20 -0.33
N ARG A 881 1.16 13.15 -0.48
CA ARG A 881 -0.22 12.93 -0.90
C ARG A 881 -0.53 13.79 -2.11
N ILE A 882 -1.14 13.16 -3.11
CA ILE A 882 -1.71 13.84 -4.26
C ILE A 882 -3.23 13.74 -4.13
N THR A 883 -3.91 14.87 -4.14
CA THR A 883 -5.38 14.93 -4.09
C THR A 883 -5.90 15.85 -5.18
N SER A 884 -6.77 15.31 -6.02
CA SER A 884 -7.52 16.05 -7.04
C SER A 884 -8.92 15.46 -7.15
N ASN A 885 -9.77 16.04 -7.99
CA ASN A 885 -11.15 15.56 -8.18
C ASN A 885 -11.22 14.12 -8.71
N GLN A 886 -10.20 13.64 -9.43
CA GLN A 886 -10.21 12.33 -10.06
C GLN A 886 -9.16 11.38 -9.48
N THR A 887 -8.02 11.92 -9.04
CA THR A 887 -6.87 11.17 -8.55
C THR A 887 -6.65 11.43 -7.07
N ARG A 888 -6.50 10.34 -6.31
CA ARG A 888 -5.95 10.36 -4.96
C ARG A 888 -4.78 9.40 -4.90
N ALA A 889 -3.61 9.85 -4.51
CA ALA A 889 -2.45 8.98 -4.31
C ALA A 889 -1.74 9.33 -3.01
N GLU A 890 -1.17 8.33 -2.35
CA GLU A 890 -0.35 8.48 -1.17
C GLU A 890 0.83 7.52 -1.27
N VAL A 891 2.03 8.02 -0.96
CA VAL A 891 3.25 7.21 -0.86
C VAL A 891 3.95 7.59 0.44
N VAL A 892 4.12 6.63 1.33
CA VAL A 892 4.72 6.81 2.65
C VAL A 892 5.85 5.81 2.85
N GLY A 893 7.06 6.30 3.07
CA GLY A 893 8.15 5.50 3.60
C GLY A 893 8.10 5.49 5.13
N PHE A 894 8.40 4.34 5.74
CA PHE A 894 8.47 4.20 7.20
C PHE A 894 9.73 3.47 7.65
N PHE A 895 10.16 3.75 8.88
CA PHE A 895 11.25 3.08 9.57
C PHE A 895 10.90 2.97 11.06
N ASN A 896 10.76 1.74 11.55
CA ASN A 896 10.46 1.40 12.93
C ASN A 896 11.72 0.79 13.56
N ASP A 897 12.22 1.45 14.60
CA ASP A 897 13.38 1.05 15.38
C ASP A 897 12.90 0.47 16.72
N TYR A 898 12.79 -0.86 16.81
CA TYR A 898 12.42 -1.54 18.04
C TYR A 898 13.65 -1.67 18.93
N SER A 899 13.57 -1.12 20.14
CA SER A 899 14.57 -1.35 21.20
C SER A 899 14.29 -2.61 22.02
N ASN A 900 13.07 -3.13 21.92
CA ASN A 900 12.66 -4.41 22.48
C ASN A 900 11.37 -4.85 21.77
N LEU A 901 11.47 -5.79 20.85
CA LEU A 901 10.33 -6.57 20.36
C LEU A 901 9.96 -7.60 21.44
N THR A 902 8.68 -7.96 21.58
CA THR A 902 8.27 -9.05 22.47
C THR A 902 7.48 -10.10 21.69
N GLY A 903 7.66 -11.37 22.06
CA GLY A 903 6.81 -12.47 21.61
C GLY A 903 6.03 -13.05 22.77
N GLU A 904 4.83 -13.54 22.52
CA GLU A 904 4.04 -14.30 23.50
C GLU A 904 3.89 -15.73 23.01
N CYS A 905 4.16 -16.70 23.89
CA CYS A 905 3.86 -18.08 23.61
C CYS A 905 2.38 -18.34 23.85
N THR A 906 1.66 -18.66 22.79
CA THR A 906 0.23 -18.97 22.86
C THR A 906 0.00 -20.35 22.27
N PHE A 907 -1.17 -20.94 22.56
CA PHE A 907 -1.58 -22.09 21.77
C PHE A 907 -1.74 -21.74 20.30
N SER A 908 -1.98 -20.48 19.92
CA SER A 908 -2.10 -20.08 18.51
C SER A 908 -0.75 -19.96 17.79
N SER A 909 0.34 -19.73 18.52
CA SER A 909 1.70 -19.82 17.96
C SER A 909 2.24 -21.25 17.92
N GLY A 910 1.56 -22.21 18.57
CA GLY A 910 1.98 -23.62 18.62
C GLY A 910 3.02 -23.92 19.70
N CYS A 911 3.05 -23.15 20.80
CA CYS A 911 3.97 -23.43 21.92
C CYS A 911 3.58 -24.69 22.71
N SER A 912 4.56 -25.23 23.43
CA SER A 912 4.38 -26.30 24.41
C SER A 912 3.66 -25.80 25.66
N ASP A 913 3.05 -26.74 26.40
CA ASP A 913 2.17 -26.43 27.54
C ASP A 913 2.88 -25.64 28.66
N ASP A 914 4.16 -25.93 28.91
CA ASP A 914 4.98 -25.32 29.95
C ASP A 914 5.31 -23.84 29.69
N LEU A 915 5.23 -23.40 28.43
CA LEU A 915 5.52 -22.02 28.01
C LEU A 915 4.26 -21.20 27.72
N LEU A 916 3.06 -21.77 27.88
CA LEU A 916 1.82 -21.09 27.50
C LEU A 916 1.58 -19.81 28.31
N ASN A 917 1.21 -18.75 27.58
CA ASN A 917 1.00 -17.39 28.06
C ASN A 917 2.27 -16.75 28.67
N ARG A 918 3.47 -17.25 28.35
CA ARG A 918 4.74 -16.59 28.71
C ARG A 918 5.17 -15.62 27.62
N GLN A 919 5.61 -14.44 28.02
CA GLN A 919 6.18 -13.42 27.15
C GLN A 919 7.71 -13.47 27.18
N PHE A 920 8.34 -13.15 26.05
CA PHE A 920 9.79 -13.18 25.86
C PHE A 920 10.25 -11.88 25.22
N ASN A 921 11.38 -11.36 25.70
CA ASN A 921 12.09 -10.28 25.03
C ASN A 921 12.79 -10.84 23.78
N ALA A 922 12.56 -10.21 22.63
CA ALA A 922 13.14 -10.55 21.34
C ALA A 922 14.15 -9.48 20.85
N GLY A 923 14.50 -8.54 21.73
CA GLY A 923 15.58 -7.59 21.51
C GLY A 923 15.31 -6.59 20.38
N ASP A 924 16.38 -6.16 19.72
CA ASP A 924 16.36 -5.03 18.79
C ASP A 924 15.96 -5.50 17.37
N VAL A 925 15.04 -4.77 16.73
CA VAL A 925 14.58 -5.07 15.36
C VAL A 925 14.37 -3.79 14.56
N HIS A 926 14.91 -3.76 13.34
CA HIS A 926 14.56 -2.71 12.38
C HIS A 926 13.48 -3.21 11.43
N VAL A 927 12.43 -2.43 11.21
CA VAL A 927 11.40 -2.71 10.20
C VAL A 927 11.18 -1.47 9.35
N TYR A 928 11.29 -1.59 8.03
CA TYR A 928 11.24 -0.43 7.14
C TYR A 928 10.66 -0.79 5.79
N GLY A 929 10.08 0.20 5.12
CA GLY A 929 9.30 -0.10 3.95
C GLY A 929 8.68 1.10 3.25
N LEU A 930 7.85 0.78 2.28
CA LEU A 930 7.08 1.72 1.47
C LEU A 930 5.62 1.27 1.44
N GLU A 931 4.72 2.17 1.78
CA GLU A 931 3.27 2.03 1.68
C GLU A 931 2.78 2.92 0.54
N THR A 932 1.93 2.39 -0.35
CA THR A 932 1.38 3.14 -1.48
C THR A 932 -0.11 2.88 -1.61
N SER A 933 -0.88 3.94 -1.80
CA SER A 933 -2.27 3.88 -2.26
C SER A 933 -2.46 4.81 -3.46
N LEU A 934 -3.23 4.36 -4.44
CA LEU A 934 -3.62 5.15 -5.61
C LEU A 934 -5.07 4.81 -5.91
N THR A 935 -5.91 5.83 -6.11
CA THR A 935 -7.27 5.69 -6.59
C THR A 935 -7.49 6.71 -7.70
N GLN A 936 -7.99 6.22 -8.82
CA GLN A 936 -8.25 7.01 -10.01
C GLN A 936 -9.70 6.80 -10.44
N ASN A 937 -10.40 7.90 -10.68
CA ASN A 937 -11.75 7.91 -11.22
C ASN A 937 -11.71 8.45 -12.65
N PHE A 938 -12.46 7.81 -13.54
CA PHE A 938 -12.58 8.18 -14.94
C PHE A 938 -14.06 8.29 -15.32
N LYS A 939 -14.38 9.25 -16.19
CA LYS A 939 -15.69 9.29 -16.85
C LYS A 939 -15.75 8.28 -18.00
N GLY A 940 -16.84 7.55 -18.08
CA GLY A 940 -17.17 6.63 -19.15
C GLY A 940 -18.23 7.18 -20.12
N PRO A 941 -18.33 6.63 -21.35
CA PRO A 941 -19.43 6.85 -22.29
C PRO A 941 -20.76 6.43 -21.67
N GLY A 942 -21.82 7.09 -22.09
CA GLY A 942 -23.18 6.77 -21.63
C GLY A 942 -23.36 6.97 -20.12
N ALA A 943 -22.76 8.01 -19.54
CA ALA A 943 -22.81 8.33 -18.11
C ALA A 943 -22.20 7.26 -17.15
N SER A 944 -21.44 6.29 -17.68
CA SER A 944 -20.74 5.31 -16.84
C SER A 944 -19.59 5.92 -16.05
N ARG A 945 -19.26 5.34 -14.89
CA ARG A 945 -18.10 5.73 -14.06
C ARG A 945 -17.17 4.54 -13.92
N ILE A 946 -15.91 4.72 -14.29
CA ILE A 946 -14.87 3.71 -14.11
C ILE A 946 -13.96 4.18 -12.99
N TRP A 947 -13.56 3.30 -12.10
CA TRP A 947 -12.58 3.63 -11.07
C TRP A 947 -11.61 2.48 -10.89
N THR A 948 -10.38 2.82 -10.53
CA THR A 948 -9.32 1.86 -10.26
C THR A 948 -8.58 2.25 -9.01
N SER A 949 -8.29 1.28 -8.15
CA SER A 949 -7.49 1.44 -6.95
C SER A 949 -6.32 0.47 -6.93
N LEU A 950 -5.16 0.94 -6.46
CA LEU A 950 -3.96 0.16 -6.23
C LEU A 950 -3.53 0.41 -4.79
N PHE A 951 -3.31 -0.67 -4.04
CA PHE A 951 -2.74 -0.67 -2.70
C PHE A 951 -1.50 -1.55 -2.74
N TYR A 952 -0.37 -1.06 -2.23
CA TYR A 952 0.89 -1.79 -2.28
C TYR A 952 1.73 -1.54 -1.04
N THR A 953 2.39 -2.59 -0.56
CA THR A 953 3.33 -2.53 0.56
C THR A 953 4.61 -3.27 0.20
N LEU A 954 5.74 -2.62 0.43
CA LEU A 954 7.07 -3.23 0.54
C LEU A 954 7.48 -3.18 2.01
N THR A 955 7.83 -4.32 2.59
CA THR A 955 8.30 -4.38 3.98
C THR A 955 9.55 -5.24 4.10
N LEU A 956 10.56 -4.68 4.76
CA LEU A 956 11.80 -5.36 5.10
C LEU A 956 11.98 -5.28 6.61
N SER A 957 12.52 -6.35 7.19
CA SER A 957 12.80 -6.44 8.63
C SER A 957 14.17 -7.05 8.85
N ASP A 958 14.85 -6.70 9.94
CA ASP A 958 16.15 -7.27 10.31
C ASP A 958 16.30 -7.27 11.84
N PHE A 959 16.42 -8.45 12.46
CA PHE A 959 16.86 -8.57 13.85
C PHE A 959 18.28 -8.00 14.00
N GLN A 960 18.49 -7.16 15.02
CA GLN A 960 19.77 -6.53 15.31
C GLN A 960 20.54 -7.22 16.45
N SER A 961 19.87 -8.09 17.20
CA SER A 961 20.39 -8.92 18.28
C SER A 961 20.19 -10.41 18.01
N ALA A 962 21.06 -11.25 18.58
CA ALA A 962 20.89 -12.70 18.57
C ALA A 962 20.36 -13.18 19.95
N PHE A 963 19.45 -14.14 19.96
CA PHE A 963 18.87 -14.73 21.17
C PHE A 963 18.22 -16.09 20.86
N THR A 964 18.01 -16.89 21.90
CA THR A 964 17.23 -18.13 21.81
C THR A 964 15.90 -17.95 22.53
N SER A 965 14.82 -18.44 21.93
CA SER A 965 13.48 -18.40 22.50
C SER A 965 12.77 -19.73 22.35
N GLY A 966 12.02 -20.12 23.38
CA GLY A 966 11.06 -21.24 23.28
C GLY A 966 9.83 -20.91 22.43
N ASN A 967 9.67 -19.65 21.99
CA ASN A 967 8.63 -19.27 21.05
C ASN A 967 8.97 -19.83 19.66
N PRO A 968 8.12 -20.68 19.07
CA PRO A 968 8.45 -21.36 17.83
C PRO A 968 8.39 -20.45 16.60
N LEU A 969 7.98 -19.18 16.75
CA LEU A 969 8.14 -18.15 15.71
C LEU A 969 9.57 -17.61 15.65
N PHE A 970 10.32 -17.67 16.75
CA PHE A 970 11.67 -17.12 16.87
C PHE A 970 12.74 -18.21 16.88
N GLY A 971 12.58 -19.26 17.70
CA GLY A 971 13.59 -20.31 17.82
C GLY A 971 14.97 -19.75 18.21
N ASP A 972 16.00 -20.13 17.47
CA ASP A 972 17.35 -19.56 17.57
C ASP A 972 17.50 -18.42 16.56
N VAL A 973 17.48 -17.18 17.04
CA VAL A 973 17.57 -15.98 16.21
C VAL A 973 19.01 -15.47 16.14
N GLU A 974 19.49 -15.25 14.92
CA GLU A 974 20.74 -14.56 14.63
C GLU A 974 20.53 -13.12 14.15
N LYS A 975 21.58 -12.30 14.27
CA LYS A 975 21.55 -10.95 13.72
C LYS A 975 21.41 -10.99 12.19
N GLY A 976 20.42 -10.27 11.66
CA GLY A 976 20.07 -10.25 10.24
C GLY A 976 18.83 -11.08 9.90
N ASP A 977 18.32 -11.88 10.85
CA ASP A 977 17.12 -12.68 10.65
C ASP A 977 15.91 -11.81 10.33
N LYS A 978 15.04 -12.34 9.49
CA LYS A 978 13.79 -11.71 9.07
C LYS A 978 12.66 -12.10 10.01
N LEU A 979 11.70 -11.20 10.22
CA LEU A 979 10.50 -11.50 10.99
C LEU A 979 9.63 -12.53 10.24
N PRO A 980 9.07 -13.52 10.94
CA PRO A 980 8.10 -14.45 10.36
C PRO A 980 6.78 -13.74 10.06
N TYR A 981 5.99 -14.30 9.13
CA TYR A 981 4.66 -13.80 8.75
C TYR A 981 4.59 -12.34 8.27
N VAL A 982 5.71 -11.80 7.76
CA VAL A 982 5.78 -10.49 7.10
C VAL A 982 6.13 -10.69 5.62
N PRO A 983 5.18 -10.56 4.69
CA PRO A 983 5.49 -10.68 3.27
C PRO A 983 6.32 -9.47 2.82
N VAL A 984 7.37 -9.72 2.05
CA VAL A 984 8.22 -8.63 1.52
C VAL A 984 7.42 -7.73 0.60
N HIS A 985 6.55 -8.33 -0.22
CA HIS A 985 5.67 -7.64 -1.15
C HIS A 985 4.23 -8.09 -0.92
N GLN A 986 3.31 -7.15 -0.80
CA GLN A 986 1.87 -7.40 -0.90
C GLN A 986 1.21 -6.28 -1.70
N GLY A 987 0.14 -6.60 -2.42
CA GLY A 987 -0.61 -5.57 -3.12
C GLY A 987 -1.96 -6.03 -3.65
N THR A 988 -2.86 -5.06 -3.76
CA THR A 988 -4.25 -5.26 -4.16
C THR A 988 -4.58 -4.27 -5.28
N VAL A 989 -5.09 -4.76 -6.38
CA VAL A 989 -5.63 -3.95 -7.48
C VAL A 989 -7.12 -4.16 -7.57
N ILE A 990 -7.88 -3.08 -7.55
CA ILE A 990 -9.33 -3.11 -7.68
C ILE A 990 -9.75 -2.27 -8.88
N ALA A 991 -10.63 -2.80 -9.72
CA ALA A 991 -11.24 -2.07 -10.82
C ALA A 991 -12.75 -2.22 -10.77
N GLY A 992 -13.47 -1.13 -10.98
CA GLY A 992 -14.92 -1.11 -10.99
C GLY A 992 -15.49 -0.30 -12.14
N LEU A 993 -16.63 -0.75 -12.66
CA LEU A 993 -17.44 -0.12 -13.69
C LEU A 993 -18.87 0.02 -13.18
N ASN A 994 -19.30 1.25 -12.97
CA ASN A 994 -20.71 1.57 -12.78
C ASN A 994 -21.29 1.96 -14.15
N TRP A 995 -22.22 1.16 -14.65
CA TRP A 995 -22.96 1.37 -15.88
C TRP A 995 -24.45 1.17 -15.59
N ASN A 996 -25.04 2.19 -14.95
CA ASN A 996 -26.43 2.21 -14.46
C ASN A 996 -27.40 1.47 -15.41
N PRO A 997 -28.19 0.50 -14.93
CA PRO A 997 -28.38 0.04 -13.54
C PRO A 997 -27.38 -1.00 -13.03
N PHE A 998 -26.32 -1.29 -13.77
CA PHE A 998 -25.33 -2.30 -13.41
C PHE A 998 -24.12 -1.72 -12.71
N GLU A 999 -23.55 -2.49 -11.79
CA GLU A 999 -22.20 -2.31 -11.28
C GLU A 999 -21.42 -3.61 -11.42
N PHE A 1000 -20.16 -3.53 -11.84
CA PHE A 1000 -19.23 -4.64 -11.93
C PHE A 1000 -17.93 -4.27 -11.26
N ASN A 1001 -17.39 -5.16 -10.43
CA ASN A 1001 -16.11 -4.95 -9.76
C ASN A 1001 -15.25 -6.21 -9.84
N ALA A 1002 -13.93 -5.99 -9.89
CA ALA A 1002 -12.92 -7.03 -9.81
C ALA A 1002 -11.81 -6.59 -8.85
N SER A 1003 -11.38 -7.50 -7.98
CA SER A 1003 -10.24 -7.34 -7.07
C SER A 1003 -9.20 -8.41 -7.37
N MET A 1004 -7.93 -8.06 -7.31
CA MET A 1004 -6.79 -8.96 -7.45
C MET A 1004 -5.81 -8.68 -6.32
N THR A 1005 -5.62 -9.64 -5.42
CA THR A 1005 -4.73 -9.54 -4.26
C THR A 1005 -3.56 -10.50 -4.43
N TYR A 1006 -2.34 -9.97 -4.34
CA TYR A 1006 -1.09 -10.72 -4.33
C TYR A 1006 -0.41 -10.61 -2.97
N THR A 1007 -0.01 -11.76 -2.42
CA THR A 1007 0.80 -11.87 -1.21
C THR A 1007 2.08 -12.61 -1.55
N GLY A 1008 3.24 -12.03 -1.25
CA GLY A 1008 4.55 -12.66 -1.48
C GLY A 1008 4.88 -13.76 -0.48
N ASP A 1009 6.00 -14.44 -0.70
CA ASP A 1009 6.50 -15.49 0.19
C ASP A 1009 6.68 -14.98 1.62
N MET A 1010 6.34 -15.83 2.59
CA MET A 1010 6.53 -15.59 4.01
C MET A 1010 7.24 -16.76 4.66
N ARG A 1011 7.98 -16.47 5.74
CA ARG A 1011 8.58 -17.48 6.61
C ARG A 1011 7.65 -17.76 7.79
N ASP A 1012 7.58 -19.01 8.21
CA ASP A 1012 6.90 -19.41 9.45
C ASP A 1012 7.75 -19.13 10.70
N VAL A 1013 9.08 -19.21 10.55
CA VAL A 1013 10.09 -19.01 11.60
C VAL A 1013 11.05 -17.90 11.20
N ALA A 1014 11.62 -17.17 12.16
CA ALA A 1014 12.67 -16.19 11.90
C ALA A 1014 13.88 -16.85 11.20
N GLY A 1015 14.52 -16.13 10.26
CA GLY A 1015 15.70 -16.64 9.57
C GLY A 1015 16.16 -15.81 8.37
N GLN A 1016 17.22 -16.25 7.68
CA GLN A 1016 17.88 -15.54 6.56
C GLN A 1016 17.90 -16.35 5.25
N GLY A 1017 18.20 -15.66 4.14
CA GLY A 1017 18.46 -16.31 2.84
C GLY A 1017 17.20 -16.81 2.11
N SER A 1018 17.28 -18.00 1.51
CA SER A 1018 16.12 -18.75 1.00
C SER A 1018 15.29 -19.30 2.16
N ILE A 1019 14.00 -19.52 1.94
CA ILE A 1019 13.10 -20.12 2.92
C ILE A 1019 13.07 -21.62 2.66
N GLU A 1020 13.30 -22.43 3.70
CA GLU A 1020 13.18 -23.89 3.59
C GLU A 1020 11.73 -24.28 3.30
N SER A 1021 11.51 -25.37 2.57
CA SER A 1021 10.16 -25.77 2.12
C SER A 1021 9.16 -25.94 3.26
N HIS A 1022 9.60 -26.51 4.38
CA HIS A 1022 8.80 -26.76 5.58
C HIS A 1022 8.52 -25.49 6.42
N GLU A 1023 9.21 -24.38 6.13
CA GLU A 1023 9.00 -23.07 6.76
C GLU A 1023 8.35 -22.06 5.80
N LEU A 1024 8.27 -22.39 4.51
CA LEU A 1024 7.73 -21.53 3.48
C LEU A 1024 6.20 -21.52 3.54
N ILE A 1025 5.64 -20.31 3.58
CA ILE A 1025 4.28 -20.03 3.15
C ILE A 1025 4.40 -19.35 1.78
N ALA A 1026 4.07 -20.09 0.72
CA ALA A 1026 4.28 -19.65 -0.65
C ALA A 1026 3.40 -18.47 -1.04
N GLN A 1027 3.94 -17.63 -1.92
CA GLN A 1027 3.21 -16.55 -2.57
C GLN A 1027 1.93 -17.04 -3.24
N HIS A 1028 0.91 -16.20 -3.27
CA HIS A 1028 -0.37 -16.53 -3.90
C HIS A 1028 -1.06 -15.31 -4.47
N LEU A 1029 -1.99 -15.56 -5.39
CA LEU A 1029 -2.82 -14.57 -6.07
C LEU A 1029 -4.29 -14.98 -5.92
N VAL A 1030 -5.10 -14.12 -5.32
CA VAL A 1030 -6.56 -14.30 -5.23
C VAL A 1030 -7.24 -13.26 -6.10
N VAL A 1031 -8.27 -13.69 -6.83
CA VAL A 1031 -9.11 -12.80 -7.64
C VAL A 1031 -10.56 -12.96 -7.20
N ASP A 1032 -11.20 -11.83 -6.91
CA ASP A 1032 -12.60 -11.75 -6.51
C ASP A 1032 -13.38 -10.88 -7.50
N LEU A 1033 -14.62 -11.26 -7.79
CA LEU A 1033 -15.52 -10.54 -8.68
C LEU A 1033 -16.82 -10.21 -7.94
N SER A 1034 -17.44 -9.09 -8.29
CA SER A 1034 -18.80 -8.80 -7.90
C SER A 1034 -19.59 -8.11 -9.00
N SER A 1035 -20.90 -8.30 -8.97
CA SER A 1035 -21.83 -7.57 -9.81
C SER A 1035 -23.08 -7.23 -9.04
N SER A 1036 -23.69 -6.08 -9.34
CA SER A 1036 -25.01 -5.74 -8.83
C SER A 1036 -25.88 -5.09 -9.90
N PHE A 1037 -27.18 -5.20 -9.70
CA PHE A 1037 -28.22 -4.67 -10.58
C PHE A 1037 -29.29 -3.97 -9.73
N GLN A 1038 -29.49 -2.68 -9.99
CA GLN A 1038 -30.54 -1.89 -9.36
C GLN A 1038 -31.89 -2.18 -10.04
N LEU A 1039 -32.83 -2.81 -9.31
CA LEU A 1039 -34.16 -3.15 -9.82
C LEU A 1039 -35.11 -1.96 -9.81
N SER A 1040 -35.07 -1.19 -8.73
CA SER A 1040 -35.83 0.04 -8.47
C SER A 1040 -35.11 0.84 -7.38
N ASP A 1041 -35.54 2.05 -7.04
CA ASP A 1041 -34.82 2.92 -6.08
C ASP A 1041 -34.54 2.25 -4.72
N GLY A 1042 -35.40 1.33 -4.28
CA GLY A 1042 -35.23 0.60 -3.01
C GLY A 1042 -34.72 -0.84 -3.12
N PHE A 1043 -34.63 -1.44 -4.31
CA PHE A 1043 -34.26 -2.86 -4.46
C PHE A 1043 -33.01 -3.06 -5.31
N ARG A 1044 -32.07 -3.86 -4.81
CA ARG A 1044 -30.82 -4.24 -5.50
C ARG A 1044 -30.55 -5.73 -5.38
N ILE A 1045 -30.26 -6.39 -6.49
CA ILE A 1045 -29.70 -7.74 -6.50
C ILE A 1045 -28.19 -7.64 -6.67
N TYR A 1046 -27.43 -8.50 -6.00
CA TYR A 1046 -26.00 -8.61 -6.20
C TYR A 1046 -25.55 -10.07 -6.21
N ALA A 1047 -24.41 -10.31 -6.84
CA ALA A 1047 -23.69 -11.58 -6.79
C ALA A 1047 -22.21 -11.31 -6.55
N THR A 1048 -21.58 -12.13 -5.72
CA THR A 1048 -20.14 -12.09 -5.46
C THR A 1048 -19.56 -13.46 -5.73
N ALA A 1049 -18.35 -13.49 -6.29
CA ALA A 1049 -17.60 -14.70 -6.54
C ALA A 1049 -16.17 -14.48 -6.01
N GLN A 1050 -15.78 -15.25 -5.00
CA GLN A 1050 -14.49 -15.12 -4.34
C GLN A 1050 -13.56 -16.25 -4.79
N ASN A 1051 -12.26 -15.98 -4.87
CA ASN A 1051 -11.22 -16.90 -5.35
C ASN A 1051 -11.60 -17.55 -6.71
N VAL A 1052 -11.89 -16.72 -7.72
CA VAL A 1052 -12.37 -17.19 -9.04
C VAL A 1052 -11.35 -18.00 -9.84
N LEU A 1053 -10.06 -17.91 -9.46
CA LEU A 1053 -9.01 -18.77 -10.01
C LEU A 1053 -9.06 -20.18 -9.40
N ASN A 1054 -9.86 -20.38 -8.35
CA ASN A 1054 -9.97 -21.61 -7.58
C ASN A 1054 -8.60 -22.15 -7.14
N SER A 1055 -7.68 -21.26 -6.78
CA SER A 1055 -6.36 -21.65 -6.32
C SER A 1055 -6.43 -22.17 -4.88
N SER A 1056 -5.81 -23.30 -4.61
CA SER A 1056 -5.48 -23.76 -3.26
C SER A 1056 -4.18 -23.10 -2.80
N TYR A 1057 -4.22 -22.37 -1.68
CA TYR A 1057 -3.06 -21.67 -1.14
C TYR A 1057 -3.01 -21.76 0.38
N MET A 1058 -1.80 -21.77 0.93
CA MET A 1058 -1.57 -21.86 2.37
C MET A 1058 -1.56 -20.46 2.98
N VAL A 1059 -2.26 -20.28 4.10
CA VAL A 1059 -2.31 -18.98 4.82
C VAL A 1059 -1.48 -18.99 6.10
N SER A 1060 -1.25 -20.15 6.69
CA SER A 1060 -0.42 -20.32 7.88
C SER A 1060 -0.04 -21.78 8.09
N ARG A 1061 1.07 -22.01 8.80
CA ARG A 1061 1.49 -23.30 9.36
C ARG A 1061 1.17 -23.41 10.87
N ARG A 1062 0.54 -22.37 11.43
CA ARG A 1062 0.25 -22.27 12.87
C ARG A 1062 -1.25 -22.47 13.14
N PRO A 1063 -1.61 -23.13 14.24
CA PRO A 1063 -0.68 -23.58 15.29
C PRO A 1063 0.03 -24.90 14.98
N TYR A 1064 -0.66 -25.84 14.33
CA TYR A 1064 -0.15 -27.17 14.05
C TYR A 1064 -0.43 -27.53 12.59
N GLY A 1065 0.55 -27.33 11.70
CA GLY A 1065 0.48 -27.77 10.31
C GLY A 1065 -0.19 -26.77 9.34
N ALA A 1066 -0.19 -27.15 8.06
CA ALA A 1066 -0.68 -26.33 6.96
C ALA A 1066 -2.18 -26.00 7.07
N ARG A 1067 -2.55 -24.75 6.79
CA ARG A 1067 -3.93 -24.26 6.78
C ARG A 1067 -4.30 -23.64 5.44
N PRO A 1068 -5.43 -24.05 4.82
CA PRO A 1068 -5.89 -23.50 3.55
C PRO A 1068 -6.55 -22.12 3.70
N GLY A 1069 -6.39 -21.28 2.69
CA GLY A 1069 -7.30 -20.16 2.42
C GLY A 1069 -8.65 -20.64 1.85
N LYS A 1070 -9.63 -19.74 1.73
CA LYS A 1070 -10.98 -20.11 1.27
C LYS A 1070 -10.98 -20.57 -0.20
N PRO A 1071 -11.69 -21.65 -0.57
CA PRO A 1071 -11.89 -22.03 -1.97
C PRO A 1071 -12.74 -21.02 -2.73
N PHE A 1072 -12.96 -21.31 -4.01
CA PHE A 1072 -13.98 -20.64 -4.80
C PHE A 1072 -15.34 -20.67 -4.09
N GLU A 1073 -15.99 -19.51 -3.97
CA GLU A 1073 -17.33 -19.40 -3.38
C GLU A 1073 -18.17 -18.32 -4.08
N ILE A 1074 -19.41 -18.67 -4.45
CA ILE A 1074 -20.41 -17.73 -4.96
C ILE A 1074 -21.48 -17.48 -3.91
N LEU A 1075 -21.85 -16.21 -3.75
CA LEU A 1075 -22.99 -15.74 -2.97
C LEU A 1075 -23.90 -14.85 -3.83
N VAL A 1076 -25.21 -15.01 -3.72
CA VAL A 1076 -26.20 -14.12 -4.34
C VAL A 1076 -27.04 -13.49 -3.23
N GLY A 1077 -27.32 -12.19 -3.34
CA GLY A 1077 -28.15 -11.51 -2.37
C GLY A 1077 -29.11 -10.48 -2.96
N LEU A 1078 -30.10 -10.14 -2.15
CA LEU A 1078 -31.15 -9.17 -2.40
C LEU A 1078 -31.17 -8.16 -1.26
N LYS A 1079 -31.08 -6.88 -1.60
CA LYS A 1079 -31.16 -5.76 -0.68
C LYS A 1079 -32.45 -4.98 -0.91
N TYR A 1080 -33.06 -4.60 0.20
CA TYR A 1080 -34.09 -3.57 0.27
C TYR A 1080 -33.58 -2.41 1.14
N ASP A 1081 -33.61 -1.20 0.61
CA ASP A 1081 -33.31 0.04 1.33
C ASP A 1081 -34.51 0.99 1.20
N GLY A 1082 -35.24 1.19 2.29
CA GLY A 1082 -36.43 2.02 2.36
C GLY A 1082 -36.16 3.48 2.73
N SER A 1083 -34.96 4.01 2.47
CA SER A 1083 -34.54 5.38 2.83
C SER A 1083 -35.07 6.50 1.90
N ASN A 1084 -36.22 6.30 1.24
CA ASN A 1084 -36.85 7.30 0.36
C ASN A 1084 -37.31 8.57 1.09
#